data_AF-A0A2T1FL13-F1
#
_entry.id   AF-A0A2T1FL13-F1
#
_cell.length_a   1.000
_cell.length_b   1.000
_cell.length_c   1.000
_cell.angle_alpha   90.00
_cell.angle_beta   90.00
_cell.angle_gamma   90.00
#
_symmetry.space_group_name_H-M   'P 1'
#
loop_
_entity.id
_entity.type
_entity.pdbx_description
1 polymer ?
#
loop_
_entity_poly.entity_id
_entity_poly.type
_entity_poly.pdbx_seq_one_letter_code
_entity_poly.pdbx_strand_id
1 'polypeptide(L)'
;MRRFALTAIEAGYKSILPDWFVSKNLAKPHPELFEKAIELGWLNRVGVDAENPLKSVYAFYHPSFQEYFAACEIEDWHFFLNHVPEHPQQGIYRIFESQWKEVMLLWMGRKDVDREEKEAFIQALVEFDDGFKGEFYWYRAYFLAAAAITEFKNSKFADKIVQQIIKWSFGCFYKNLKNSQFHSSIIEEARAALPKADYHKAVKFILPLLDRSKYPHIRHEAIKTLGVIGTGNCDAIQALNSIIDDPSENICCVEIASCSLGKISTGNLRLKAIKKIIDLMNIDIHETAVRYLSQLVFESLDITCESRDLIIENMAKHIEKIDIHLYYFPTNWLSAKAFLKIAPTHHPQYQYATDIEKRNEARIKQIQDRGIDMLLNDINILGLGDITPQKLETQIIEIISNLNLILHTNQDDEMQERACNCLESILLGQKFSNKAIFSAVIQGLKDCSDHRIRENYAVIWHCAQNLPYPTFYDAWHHPPTTPHPEVPDTTAVGFTSTTSTLNWQTFPQDIAREINNQAELSNQIQLLCIDSKNFINPDNPAAKIYTQMLKQGCPKSEDATKTMADLQTYWDLLLMDSEKSLILVFYNSRGEEATGFSEAFLNDLSKFDGNIAIVSDNNADSLTAFSPSQSDLIGAIVRWICQIVWES
;
A
#
# COMPACT_ATOMS: atom_id res chain seq x y z
N MET A 1 2.83 -25.83 10.29
CA MET A 1 2.84 -25.05 9.03
C MET A 1 1.83 -23.91 9.00
N ARG A 2 0.55 -24.14 9.31
CA ARG A 2 -0.48 -23.09 9.36
C ARG A 2 -0.09 -21.90 10.25
N ARG A 3 0.11 -22.14 11.55
CA ARG A 3 0.66 -21.16 12.51
C ARG A 3 1.94 -20.45 12.04
N PHE A 4 2.92 -21.21 11.53
CA PHE A 4 4.18 -20.63 11.03
C PHE A 4 3.95 -19.64 9.86
N ALA A 5 3.08 -20.00 8.92
CA ALA A 5 2.74 -19.12 7.80
C ALA A 5 2.02 -17.85 8.27
N LEU A 6 1.11 -17.97 9.25
CA LEU A 6 0.45 -16.83 9.85
C LEU A 6 1.46 -15.87 10.51
N THR A 7 2.33 -16.40 11.38
CA THR A 7 3.37 -15.61 12.06
C THR A 7 4.34 -14.94 11.07
N ALA A 8 4.65 -15.61 9.95
CA ALA A 8 5.47 -15.02 8.90
C ALA A 8 4.81 -13.79 8.25
N ILE A 9 3.51 -13.85 7.96
CA ILE A 9 2.77 -12.71 7.41
C ILE A 9 2.67 -11.57 8.43
N GLU A 10 2.43 -11.89 9.71
CA GLU A 10 2.41 -10.90 10.80
C GLU A 10 3.74 -10.16 10.94
N ALA A 11 4.85 -10.86 10.71
CA ALA A 11 6.19 -10.29 10.71
C ALA A 11 6.56 -9.55 9.41
N GLY A 12 5.64 -9.46 8.43
CA GLY A 12 5.85 -8.75 7.17
C GLY A 12 6.61 -9.54 6.09
N TYR A 13 6.86 -10.84 6.28
CA TYR A 13 7.53 -11.68 5.30
C TYR A 13 6.53 -12.26 4.29
N LYS A 14 6.56 -11.77 3.04
CA LYS A 14 5.70 -12.27 1.94
C LYS A 14 6.38 -13.19 0.92
N SER A 15 7.71 -13.14 0.85
CA SER A 15 8.46 -13.77 -0.25
C SER A 15 9.72 -14.48 0.22
N ILE A 16 10.46 -13.87 1.14
CA ILE A 16 11.73 -14.42 1.65
C ILE A 16 11.68 -14.41 3.18
N LEU A 17 12.09 -15.53 3.76
CA LEU A 17 12.16 -15.81 5.19
C LEU A 17 13.62 -15.99 5.59
N PRO A 18 14.16 -15.15 6.49
CA PRO A 18 15.51 -15.31 7.00
C PRO A 18 15.69 -16.63 7.77
N ASP A 19 16.90 -17.21 7.73
CA ASP A 19 17.21 -18.46 8.46
C ASP A 19 16.82 -18.39 9.94
N TRP A 20 17.15 -17.27 10.59
CA TRP A 20 16.86 -17.10 12.02
C TRP A 20 15.36 -17.18 12.32
N PHE A 21 14.53 -16.64 11.41
CA PHE A 21 13.08 -16.63 11.57
C PHE A 21 12.50 -18.03 11.42
N VAL A 22 12.97 -18.77 10.40
CA VAL A 22 12.58 -20.18 10.18
C VAL A 22 13.06 -21.06 11.32
N SER A 23 14.31 -20.88 11.75
CA SER A 23 14.91 -21.63 12.85
C SER A 23 14.14 -21.42 14.15
N LYS A 24 13.83 -20.16 14.50
CA LYS A 24 13.11 -19.85 15.74
C LYS A 24 11.66 -20.35 15.72
N ASN A 25 10.93 -20.17 14.62
CA ASN A 25 9.49 -20.37 14.59
C ASN A 25 9.05 -21.72 13.99
N LEU A 26 9.98 -22.53 13.46
CA LEU A 26 9.68 -23.83 12.88
C LEU A 26 10.76 -24.88 13.19
N ALA A 27 12.03 -24.64 12.83
CA ALA A 27 13.04 -25.71 12.86
C ALA A 27 13.46 -26.12 14.28
N LYS A 28 13.68 -25.17 15.20
CA LYS A 28 14.02 -25.48 16.60
C LYS A 28 12.83 -26.05 17.38
N PRO A 29 11.62 -25.45 17.34
CA PRO A 29 10.48 -25.97 18.11
C PRO A 29 9.92 -27.29 17.54
N HIS A 30 10.02 -27.47 16.22
CA HIS A 30 9.40 -28.59 15.51
C HIS A 30 10.30 -29.13 14.37
N PRO A 31 11.44 -29.76 14.70
CA PRO A 31 12.43 -30.21 13.71
C PRO A 31 11.84 -31.19 12.68
N GLU A 32 10.99 -32.12 13.12
CA GLU A 32 10.33 -33.08 12.21
C GLU A 32 9.37 -32.39 11.22
N LEU A 33 8.67 -31.32 11.65
CA LEU A 33 7.79 -30.56 10.77
C LEU A 33 8.58 -29.71 9.78
N PHE A 34 9.73 -29.19 10.19
CA PHE A 34 10.64 -28.47 9.30
C PHE A 34 11.17 -29.39 8.21
N GLU A 35 11.74 -30.54 8.58
CA GLU A 35 12.26 -31.52 7.61
C GLU A 35 11.18 -31.93 6.61
N LYS A 36 9.97 -32.22 7.11
CA LYS A 36 8.84 -32.59 6.26
C LYS A 36 8.36 -31.45 5.37
N ALA A 37 8.39 -30.20 5.84
CA ALA A 37 8.05 -29.04 5.03
C ALA A 37 9.04 -28.80 3.88
N ILE A 38 10.33 -29.09 4.11
CA ILE A 38 11.37 -29.09 3.07
C ILE A 38 11.16 -30.25 2.10
N GLU A 39 10.94 -31.47 2.59
CA GLU A 39 10.74 -32.67 1.78
C GLU A 39 9.53 -32.54 0.84
N LEU A 40 8.41 -32.01 1.35
CA LEU A 40 7.20 -31.76 0.57
C LEU A 40 7.30 -30.53 -0.34
N GLY A 41 8.41 -29.79 -0.28
CA GLY A 41 8.63 -28.57 -1.05
C GLY A 41 7.71 -27.42 -0.66
N TRP A 42 7.03 -27.48 0.49
CA TRP A 42 6.19 -26.39 0.99
C TRP A 42 7.02 -25.19 1.41
N LEU A 43 8.19 -25.47 1.97
CA LEU A 43 9.23 -24.49 2.28
C LEU A 43 10.49 -24.91 1.51
N ASN A 44 11.15 -23.96 0.85
CA ASN A 44 12.30 -24.24 -0.01
C ASN A 44 13.45 -23.33 0.38
N ARG A 45 14.66 -23.88 0.37
CA ARG A 45 15.88 -23.08 0.45
C ARG A 45 16.11 -22.43 -0.91
N VAL A 46 15.94 -21.12 -0.99
CA VAL A 46 15.96 -20.37 -2.26
C VAL A 46 17.23 -19.55 -2.49
N GLY A 47 18.09 -19.47 -1.48
CA GLY A 47 19.37 -18.77 -1.58
C GLY A 47 20.09 -18.67 -0.25
N VAL A 48 20.96 -17.67 -0.18
CA VAL A 48 21.68 -17.28 1.03
C VAL A 48 21.37 -15.82 1.36
N ASP A 49 21.51 -15.47 2.63
CA ASP A 49 21.27 -14.12 3.13
C ASP A 49 22.26 -13.12 2.51
N ALA A 50 21.79 -11.90 2.22
CA ALA A 50 22.57 -10.88 1.53
C ALA A 50 23.69 -10.28 2.40
N GLU A 51 23.46 -10.21 3.72
CA GLU A 51 24.42 -9.67 4.69
C GLU A 51 25.31 -10.78 5.26
N ASN A 52 24.80 -12.02 5.29
CA ASN A 52 25.56 -13.18 5.73
C ASN A 52 25.38 -14.39 4.78
N PRO A 53 26.25 -14.54 3.76
CA PRO A 53 26.18 -15.63 2.79
C PRO A 53 26.31 -17.05 3.37
N LEU A 54 26.66 -17.21 4.65
CA LEU A 54 26.67 -18.50 5.34
C LEU A 54 25.28 -18.95 5.82
N LYS A 55 24.33 -18.02 5.92
CA LYS A 55 22.95 -18.31 6.35
C LYS A 55 22.05 -18.49 5.14
N SER A 56 21.15 -19.46 5.22
CA SER A 56 20.19 -19.76 4.17
C SER A 56 19.04 -18.76 4.19
N VAL A 57 18.37 -18.58 3.06
CA VAL A 57 17.03 -17.98 3.06
C VAL A 57 16.02 -18.95 2.48
N TYR A 58 14.81 -18.89 3.02
CA TYR A 58 13.73 -19.79 2.67
C TYR A 58 12.58 -19.03 2.03
N ALA A 59 11.78 -19.72 1.23
CA ALA A 59 10.52 -19.21 0.72
C ALA A 59 9.50 -20.35 0.65
N PHE A 60 8.22 -20.01 0.76
CA PHE A 60 7.18 -20.95 0.36
C PHE A 60 7.29 -21.23 -1.14
N TYR A 61 6.82 -22.39 -1.59
CA TYR A 61 6.78 -22.73 -3.03
C TYR A 61 6.16 -21.62 -3.89
N HIS A 62 5.09 -21.01 -3.38
CA HIS A 62 4.45 -19.83 -3.96
C HIS A 62 3.83 -19.00 -2.83
N PRO A 63 3.79 -17.65 -2.90
CA PRO A 63 3.17 -16.81 -1.87
C PRO A 63 1.74 -17.23 -1.49
N SER A 64 0.94 -17.67 -2.47
CA SER A 64 -0.42 -18.17 -2.23
C SER A 64 -0.49 -19.40 -1.32
N PHE A 65 0.56 -20.22 -1.23
CA PHE A 65 0.61 -21.31 -0.24
C PHE A 65 0.77 -20.77 1.18
N GLN A 66 1.62 -19.76 1.37
CA GLN A 66 1.76 -19.07 2.66
C GLN A 66 0.42 -18.45 3.08
N GLU A 67 -0.21 -17.72 2.17
CA GLU A 67 -1.51 -17.07 2.40
C GLU A 67 -2.60 -18.10 2.73
N TYR A 68 -2.63 -19.23 2.01
CA TYR A 68 -3.58 -20.32 2.27
C TYR A 68 -3.35 -20.98 3.63
N PHE A 69 -2.09 -21.26 3.99
CA PHE A 69 -1.78 -21.85 5.29
C PHE A 69 -2.11 -20.90 6.44
N ALA A 70 -1.84 -19.60 6.29
CA ALA A 70 -2.24 -18.58 7.25
C ALA A 70 -3.77 -18.49 7.36
N ALA A 71 -4.49 -18.49 6.24
CA ALA A 71 -5.95 -18.47 6.22
C ALA A 71 -6.55 -19.69 6.93
N CYS A 72 -5.91 -20.85 6.87
CA CYS A 72 -6.34 -22.08 7.56
C CYS A 72 -6.07 -22.08 9.08
N GLU A 73 -5.24 -21.17 9.59
CA GLU A 73 -4.99 -21.00 11.03
C GLU A 73 -6.06 -20.12 11.69
N ILE A 74 -6.67 -19.21 10.93
CA ILE A 74 -7.60 -18.20 11.45
C ILE A 74 -9.00 -18.81 11.65
N GLU A 75 -9.50 -18.86 12.87
CA GLU A 75 -10.81 -19.45 13.15
C GLU A 75 -11.97 -18.48 12.88
N ASP A 76 -11.83 -17.24 13.33
CA ASP A 76 -12.89 -16.22 13.38
C ASP A 76 -12.54 -15.01 12.51
N TRP A 77 -13.53 -14.44 11.82
CA TRP A 77 -13.38 -13.23 11.00
C TRP A 77 -13.03 -11.98 11.82
N HIS A 78 -13.30 -11.97 13.13
CA HIS A 78 -12.87 -10.89 14.03
C HIS A 78 -11.35 -10.72 14.05
N PHE A 79 -10.59 -11.74 13.63
CA PHE A 79 -9.16 -11.62 13.36
C PHE A 79 -8.88 -10.54 12.30
N PHE A 80 -9.73 -10.40 11.28
CA PHE A 80 -9.55 -9.41 10.21
C PHE A 80 -10.18 -8.06 10.56
N LEU A 81 -11.35 -8.07 11.20
CA LEU A 81 -12.13 -6.88 11.47
C LEU A 81 -12.81 -6.96 12.84
N ASN A 82 -12.50 -6.01 13.72
CA ASN A 82 -13.27 -5.73 14.92
C ASN A 82 -13.47 -4.22 14.99
N HIS A 83 -14.57 -3.73 14.44
CA HIS A 83 -14.82 -2.29 14.34
C HIS A 83 -15.32 -1.75 15.69
N VAL A 84 -14.61 -0.75 16.21
CA VAL A 84 -14.99 -0.01 17.41
C VAL A 84 -15.23 1.44 17.00
N PRO A 85 -16.51 1.85 16.81
CA PRO A 85 -16.86 3.22 16.44
C PRO A 85 -16.28 4.21 17.44
N GLU A 86 -15.89 5.40 16.96
CA GLU A 86 -15.31 6.52 17.73
C GLU A 86 -13.97 6.23 18.44
N HIS A 87 -13.61 4.97 18.64
CA HIS A 87 -12.38 4.52 19.29
C HIS A 87 -11.62 3.47 18.45
N PRO A 88 -11.24 3.79 17.20
CA PRO A 88 -10.62 2.81 16.30
C PRO A 88 -9.26 2.30 16.76
N GLN A 89 -8.59 2.96 17.70
CA GLN A 89 -7.37 2.43 18.31
C GLN A 89 -7.59 1.15 19.13
N GLN A 90 -8.84 0.87 19.52
CA GLN A 90 -9.21 -0.37 20.24
C GLN A 90 -9.72 -1.46 19.29
N GLY A 91 -9.86 -1.15 18.00
CA GLY A 91 -10.37 -2.08 16.99
C GLY A 91 -9.28 -2.80 16.22
N ILE A 92 -9.72 -3.75 15.39
CA ILE A 92 -8.85 -4.51 14.47
C ILE A 92 -9.30 -4.17 13.04
N TYR A 93 -8.37 -3.77 12.19
CA TYR A 93 -8.65 -3.27 10.84
C TYR A 93 -7.74 -3.87 9.76
N ARG A 94 -7.32 -5.12 9.98
CA ARG A 94 -6.42 -5.86 9.09
C ARG A 94 -6.95 -5.95 7.66
N ILE A 95 -8.27 -5.91 7.48
CA ILE A 95 -8.93 -5.84 6.16
C ILE A 95 -8.38 -4.73 5.25
N PHE A 96 -7.86 -3.62 5.81
CA PHE A 96 -7.33 -2.50 5.04
C PHE A 96 -5.82 -2.56 4.78
N GLU A 97 -5.12 -3.55 5.34
CA GLU A 97 -3.70 -3.76 5.10
C GLU A 97 -3.50 -4.72 3.91
N SER A 98 -2.60 -4.37 3.01
CA SER A 98 -2.38 -5.11 1.75
C SER A 98 -1.89 -6.55 1.94
N GLN A 99 -1.40 -6.92 3.13
CA GLN A 99 -0.94 -8.26 3.46
C GLN A 99 -2.04 -9.24 3.82
N TRP A 100 -3.18 -8.75 4.31
CA TRP A 100 -4.27 -9.62 4.75
C TRP A 100 -5.32 -9.87 3.69
N LYS A 101 -5.32 -9.11 2.60
CA LYS A 101 -6.34 -9.21 1.55
C LYS A 101 -6.50 -10.64 1.00
N GLU A 102 -5.42 -11.26 0.53
CA GLU A 102 -5.50 -12.62 -0.04
C GLU A 102 -5.80 -13.67 1.04
N VAL A 103 -5.24 -13.51 2.25
CA VAL A 103 -5.54 -14.37 3.41
C VAL A 103 -7.04 -14.34 3.74
N MET A 104 -7.65 -13.16 3.76
CA MET A 104 -9.07 -12.94 4.00
C MET A 104 -9.93 -13.59 2.91
N LEU A 105 -9.57 -13.45 1.63
CA LEU A 105 -10.30 -14.06 0.52
C LEU A 105 -10.21 -15.60 0.57
N LEU A 106 -9.02 -16.15 0.84
CA LEU A 106 -8.85 -17.59 1.02
C LEU A 106 -9.66 -18.11 2.24
N TRP A 107 -9.71 -17.33 3.33
CA TRP A 107 -10.57 -17.63 4.47
C TRP A 107 -12.06 -17.67 4.08
N MET A 108 -12.52 -16.72 3.27
CA MET A 108 -13.90 -16.72 2.74
C MET A 108 -14.22 -17.95 1.90
N GLY A 109 -13.23 -18.54 1.22
CA GLY A 109 -13.38 -19.74 0.39
C GLY A 109 -13.38 -21.06 1.16
N ARG A 110 -13.00 -21.07 2.45
CA ARG A 110 -12.86 -22.29 3.27
C ARG A 110 -14.18 -23.01 3.50
N LYS A 111 -14.24 -24.32 3.24
CA LYS A 111 -15.50 -25.10 3.39
C LYS A 111 -15.83 -25.47 4.83
N ASP A 112 -14.84 -25.39 5.71
CA ASP A 112 -14.92 -25.74 7.13
C ASP A 112 -15.35 -24.57 8.03
N VAL A 113 -15.47 -23.35 7.48
CA VAL A 113 -16.01 -22.19 8.18
C VAL A 113 -17.52 -22.14 7.97
N ASP A 114 -18.27 -21.97 9.07
CA ASP A 114 -19.72 -21.90 9.07
C ASP A 114 -20.25 -20.77 8.19
N ARG A 115 -21.43 -21.01 7.60
CA ARG A 115 -22.05 -20.06 6.67
C ARG A 115 -22.39 -18.75 7.38
N GLU A 116 -22.89 -18.85 8.59
CA GLU A 116 -23.32 -17.74 9.43
C GLU A 116 -22.16 -16.77 9.71
N GLU A 117 -20.96 -17.28 9.98
CA GLU A 117 -19.74 -16.48 10.19
C GLU A 117 -19.38 -15.68 8.93
N LYS A 118 -19.45 -16.31 7.75
CA LYS A 118 -19.17 -15.62 6.48
C LYS A 118 -20.20 -14.56 6.15
N GLU A 119 -21.47 -14.83 6.44
CA GLU A 119 -22.55 -13.85 6.25
C GLU A 119 -22.41 -12.68 7.23
N ALA A 120 -22.04 -12.95 8.49
CA ALA A 120 -21.77 -11.92 9.49
C ALA A 120 -20.58 -11.04 9.08
N PHE A 121 -19.50 -11.63 8.56
CA PHE A 121 -18.36 -10.88 8.09
C PHE A 121 -18.70 -9.99 6.89
N ILE A 122 -19.40 -10.53 5.88
CA ILE A 122 -19.86 -9.72 4.73
C ILE A 122 -20.77 -8.59 5.19
N GLN A 123 -21.66 -8.85 6.16
CA GLN A 123 -22.51 -7.83 6.74
C GLN A 123 -21.67 -6.70 7.35
N ALA A 124 -20.67 -7.04 8.17
CA ALA A 124 -19.78 -6.08 8.79
C ALA A 124 -19.00 -5.23 7.76
N LEU A 125 -18.63 -5.81 6.61
CA LEU A 125 -17.99 -5.06 5.51
C LEU A 125 -18.96 -4.12 4.78
N VAL A 126 -20.19 -4.55 4.54
CA VAL A 126 -21.21 -3.77 3.81
C VAL A 126 -21.78 -2.62 4.67
N GLU A 127 -21.86 -2.84 5.97
CA GLU A 127 -22.41 -1.92 6.97
C GLU A 127 -21.31 -1.13 7.71
N PHE A 128 -20.06 -1.22 7.25
CA PHE A 128 -18.93 -0.50 7.84
C PHE A 128 -19.18 1.01 7.88
N ASP A 129 -19.30 1.59 9.07
CA ASP A 129 -19.36 3.03 9.24
C ASP A 129 -17.96 3.56 9.47
N ASP A 130 -17.49 4.45 8.60
CA ASP A 130 -16.14 4.99 8.73
C ASP A 130 -16.08 6.27 9.55
N GLY A 131 -17.22 6.88 9.90
CA GLY A 131 -17.29 8.10 10.70
C GLY A 131 -16.90 9.38 9.96
N PHE A 132 -16.67 9.33 8.64
CA PHE A 132 -16.18 10.47 7.87
C PHE A 132 -17.22 11.05 6.91
N LYS A 133 -17.17 12.38 6.73
CA LYS A 133 -17.88 13.09 5.66
C LYS A 133 -17.14 12.84 4.32
N GLY A 134 -17.37 11.68 3.70
CA GLY A 134 -16.68 11.27 2.46
C GLY A 134 -16.66 9.75 2.20
N GLU A 135 -16.97 8.96 3.24
CA GLU A 135 -17.18 7.50 3.18
C GLU A 135 -16.00 6.69 2.57
N PHE A 136 -14.76 7.20 2.70
CA PHE A 136 -13.55 6.60 2.12
C PHE A 136 -13.35 5.12 2.50
N TYR A 137 -13.40 4.78 3.78
CA TYR A 137 -13.17 3.39 4.22
C TYR A 137 -14.42 2.54 4.08
N TRP A 138 -15.61 3.13 4.08
CA TRP A 138 -16.82 2.41 3.68
C TRP A 138 -16.74 1.89 2.25
N TYR A 139 -16.36 2.74 1.28
CA TYR A 139 -16.14 2.28 -0.11
C TYR A 139 -15.11 1.15 -0.16
N ARG A 140 -13.98 1.28 0.55
CA ARG A 140 -12.95 0.24 0.61
C ARG A 140 -13.49 -1.08 1.19
N ALA A 141 -14.23 -1.03 2.29
CA ALA A 141 -14.85 -2.22 2.91
C ALA A 141 -15.87 -2.86 1.97
N TYR A 142 -16.66 -2.05 1.26
CA TYR A 142 -17.64 -2.52 0.30
C TYR A 142 -16.99 -3.21 -0.91
N PHE A 143 -15.86 -2.69 -1.41
CA PHE A 143 -15.09 -3.35 -2.47
C PHE A 143 -14.48 -4.68 -1.99
N LEU A 144 -14.10 -4.78 -0.71
CA LEU A 144 -13.68 -6.06 -0.12
C LEU A 144 -14.86 -7.03 -0.01
N ALA A 145 -16.06 -6.56 0.32
CA ALA A 145 -17.26 -7.39 0.29
C ALA A 145 -17.56 -7.91 -1.13
N ALA A 146 -17.35 -7.08 -2.15
CA ALA A 146 -17.50 -7.47 -3.56
C ALA A 146 -16.49 -8.57 -3.98
N ALA A 147 -15.27 -8.54 -3.46
CA ALA A 147 -14.31 -9.62 -3.63
C ALA A 147 -14.68 -10.86 -2.78
N ALA A 148 -15.16 -10.68 -1.56
CA ALA A 148 -15.52 -11.79 -0.68
C ALA A 148 -16.65 -12.67 -1.24
N ILE A 149 -17.63 -12.08 -1.95
CA ILE A 149 -18.74 -12.84 -2.56
C ILE A 149 -18.32 -13.70 -3.76
N THR A 150 -17.12 -13.55 -4.33
CA THR A 150 -16.64 -14.50 -5.35
C THR A 150 -16.19 -15.81 -4.76
N GLU A 151 -15.57 -15.74 -3.58
CA GLU A 151 -15.17 -16.90 -2.80
C GLU A 151 -16.37 -17.53 -2.08
N PHE A 152 -17.36 -16.72 -1.69
CA PHE A 152 -18.61 -17.16 -1.08
C PHE A 152 -19.86 -16.78 -1.91
N LYS A 153 -20.02 -17.48 -3.04
CA LYS A 153 -21.01 -17.19 -4.10
C LYS A 153 -22.48 -17.12 -3.67
N ASN A 154 -22.85 -17.81 -2.59
CA ASN A 154 -24.24 -17.94 -2.12
C ASN A 154 -24.59 -17.00 -0.95
N SER A 155 -23.83 -15.91 -0.76
CA SER A 155 -24.18 -14.90 0.24
C SER A 155 -25.53 -14.26 -0.04
N LYS A 156 -26.32 -14.03 1.02
CA LYS A 156 -27.58 -13.25 0.97
C LYS A 156 -27.37 -11.80 0.53
N PHE A 157 -26.16 -11.26 0.66
CA PHE A 157 -25.82 -9.89 0.27
C PHE A 157 -25.35 -9.76 -1.19
N ALA A 158 -25.07 -10.87 -1.88
CA ALA A 158 -24.42 -10.84 -3.19
C ALA A 158 -25.17 -9.97 -4.22
N ASP A 159 -26.49 -10.11 -4.33
CA ASP A 159 -27.30 -9.33 -5.28
C ASP A 159 -27.30 -7.82 -4.94
N LYS A 160 -27.34 -7.48 -3.64
CA LYS A 160 -27.27 -6.08 -3.17
C LYS A 160 -25.90 -5.48 -3.49
N ILE A 161 -24.83 -6.21 -3.20
CA ILE A 161 -23.45 -5.77 -3.44
C ILE A 161 -23.22 -5.55 -4.93
N VAL A 162 -23.55 -6.54 -5.77
CA VAL A 162 -23.35 -6.45 -7.23
C VAL A 162 -24.12 -5.27 -7.83
N GLN A 163 -25.38 -5.06 -7.42
CA GLN A 163 -26.16 -3.91 -7.88
C GLN A 163 -25.54 -2.57 -7.45
N GLN A 164 -25.00 -2.50 -6.25
CA GLN A 164 -24.33 -1.29 -5.76
C GLN A 164 -23.04 -0.99 -6.54
N ILE A 165 -22.21 -2.01 -6.82
CA ILE A 165 -21.00 -1.84 -7.65
C ILE A 165 -21.35 -1.37 -9.07
N ILE A 166 -22.41 -1.92 -9.68
CA ILE A 166 -22.90 -1.48 -11.00
C ILE A 166 -23.34 -0.02 -10.93
N LYS A 167 -24.11 0.36 -9.89
CA LYS A 167 -24.56 1.74 -9.69
C LYS A 167 -23.38 2.71 -9.61
N TRP A 168 -22.33 2.38 -8.85
CA TRP A 168 -21.12 3.21 -8.77
C TRP A 168 -20.34 3.26 -10.08
N SER A 169 -20.21 2.12 -10.77
CA SER A 169 -19.53 2.04 -12.06
C SER A 169 -20.18 2.90 -13.15
N PHE A 170 -21.50 3.12 -13.05
CA PHE A 170 -22.29 3.87 -14.03
C PHE A 170 -22.40 5.36 -13.64
N GLY A 171 -21.95 5.75 -12.45
CA GLY A 171 -21.84 7.16 -12.06
C GLY A 171 -23.13 7.97 -12.26
N CYS A 172 -22.98 9.14 -12.89
CA CYS A 172 -24.07 10.09 -13.16
C CYS A 172 -25.11 9.59 -14.18
N PHE A 173 -24.87 8.47 -14.87
CA PHE A 173 -25.79 7.99 -15.91
C PHE A 173 -27.04 7.30 -15.31
N TYR A 174 -27.02 6.89 -14.03
CA TYR A 174 -28.19 6.32 -13.34
C TYR A 174 -29.19 7.44 -12.94
N LYS A 175 -30.25 7.60 -13.74
CA LYS A 175 -31.26 8.70 -13.77
C LYS A 175 -31.91 9.18 -12.46
N ASN A 176 -31.63 8.61 -11.30
CA ASN A 176 -32.27 8.96 -10.01
C ASN A 176 -31.33 9.62 -8.99
N LEU A 177 -30.08 9.90 -9.33
CA LEU A 177 -29.18 10.62 -8.43
C LEU A 177 -29.44 12.13 -8.56
N LYS A 178 -30.26 12.66 -7.64
CA LYS A 178 -30.33 14.10 -7.41
C LYS A 178 -28.92 14.57 -7.00
N ASN A 179 -28.24 15.30 -7.88
CA ASN A 179 -27.05 16.14 -7.62
C ASN A 179 -25.83 15.55 -6.86
N SER A 180 -25.80 14.28 -6.47
CA SER A 180 -24.63 13.64 -5.86
C SER A 180 -23.81 12.92 -6.92
N GLN A 181 -22.83 13.61 -7.52
CA GLN A 181 -21.85 12.99 -8.43
C GLN A 181 -20.90 12.12 -7.59
N PHE A 182 -20.85 10.81 -7.84
CA PHE A 182 -19.75 10.00 -7.32
C PHE A 182 -18.43 10.53 -7.87
N HIS A 183 -17.40 10.60 -7.02
CA HIS A 183 -16.08 11.03 -7.46
C HIS A 183 -15.52 10.04 -8.50
N SER A 184 -14.71 10.53 -9.46
CA SER A 184 -14.12 9.70 -10.52
C SER A 184 -13.35 8.50 -9.94
N SER A 185 -12.61 8.69 -8.85
CA SER A 185 -11.87 7.64 -8.15
C SER A 185 -12.76 6.47 -7.71
N ILE A 186 -13.98 6.74 -7.23
CA ILE A 186 -14.93 5.69 -6.81
C ILE A 186 -15.52 4.97 -8.03
N ILE A 187 -15.80 5.72 -9.11
CA ILE A 187 -16.29 5.14 -10.36
C ILE A 187 -15.23 4.19 -10.95
N GLU A 188 -13.97 4.62 -10.96
CA GLU A 188 -12.83 3.83 -11.45
C GLU A 188 -12.59 2.57 -10.61
N GLU A 189 -12.60 2.70 -9.28
CA GLU A 189 -12.44 1.55 -8.39
C GLU A 189 -13.62 0.57 -8.52
N ALA A 190 -14.86 1.07 -8.62
CA ALA A 190 -16.03 0.22 -8.86
C ALA A 190 -15.94 -0.52 -10.20
N ARG A 191 -15.48 0.14 -11.26
CA ARG A 191 -15.23 -0.49 -12.56
C ARG A 191 -14.12 -1.54 -12.47
N ALA A 192 -13.10 -1.33 -11.65
CA ALA A 192 -12.03 -2.30 -11.42
C ALA A 192 -12.47 -3.48 -10.53
N ALA A 193 -13.45 -3.26 -9.64
CA ALA A 193 -14.04 -4.28 -8.79
C ALA A 193 -15.05 -5.16 -9.55
N LEU A 194 -15.73 -4.64 -10.58
CA LEU A 194 -16.80 -5.35 -11.26
C LEU A 194 -16.38 -6.69 -11.93
N PRO A 195 -15.22 -6.81 -12.61
CA PRO A 195 -14.75 -8.09 -13.15
C PRO A 195 -14.36 -9.09 -12.04
N LYS A 196 -14.05 -8.56 -10.86
CA LYS A 196 -13.67 -9.33 -9.66
C LYS A 196 -14.86 -9.63 -8.76
N ALA A 197 -16.06 -9.11 -9.06
CA ALA A 197 -17.30 -9.49 -8.40
C ALA A 197 -17.87 -10.73 -9.11
N ASP A 198 -18.96 -11.33 -8.59
CA ASP A 198 -19.68 -12.42 -9.26
C ASP A 198 -20.22 -11.94 -10.63
N TYR A 199 -19.39 -12.05 -11.67
CA TYR A 199 -19.61 -11.40 -12.96
C TYR A 199 -20.81 -11.98 -13.71
N HIS A 200 -21.15 -13.26 -13.47
CA HIS A 200 -22.38 -13.86 -13.99
C HIS A 200 -23.62 -13.16 -13.45
N LYS A 201 -23.65 -12.86 -12.14
CA LYS A 201 -24.73 -12.05 -11.55
C LYS A 201 -24.72 -10.63 -12.10
N ALA A 202 -23.54 -10.02 -12.27
CA ALA A 202 -23.45 -8.68 -12.82
C ALA A 202 -24.02 -8.58 -14.25
N VAL A 203 -23.75 -9.55 -15.13
CA VAL A 203 -24.36 -9.61 -16.47
C VAL A 203 -25.89 -9.60 -16.39
N LYS A 204 -26.48 -10.41 -15.49
CA LYS A 204 -27.94 -10.48 -15.31
C LYS A 204 -28.56 -9.11 -14.96
N PHE A 205 -27.87 -8.29 -14.17
CA PHE A 205 -28.33 -6.94 -13.82
C PHE A 205 -28.07 -5.90 -14.93
N ILE A 206 -27.07 -6.11 -15.78
CA ILE A 206 -26.72 -5.18 -16.86
C ILE A 206 -27.58 -5.40 -18.12
N LEU A 207 -27.98 -6.65 -18.42
CA LEU A 207 -28.80 -6.97 -19.60
C LEU A 207 -30.09 -6.13 -19.71
N PRO A 208 -30.89 -5.93 -18.64
CA PRO A 208 -32.06 -5.05 -18.69
C PRO A 208 -31.74 -3.59 -19.05
N LEU A 209 -30.52 -3.13 -18.75
CA LEU A 209 -30.08 -1.74 -19.01
C LEU A 209 -29.82 -1.49 -20.51
N LEU A 210 -29.84 -2.53 -21.34
CA LEU A 210 -29.75 -2.42 -22.80
C LEU A 210 -31.07 -1.98 -23.47
N ASP A 211 -32.18 -1.96 -22.74
CA ASP A 211 -33.50 -1.57 -23.28
C ASP A 211 -33.53 -0.08 -23.69
N ARG A 212 -33.53 0.17 -25.00
CA ARG A 212 -33.55 1.54 -25.58
C ARG A 212 -34.80 2.35 -25.24
N SER A 213 -35.92 1.70 -24.94
CA SER A 213 -37.15 2.40 -24.55
C SER A 213 -37.08 2.92 -23.12
N LYS A 214 -36.35 2.22 -22.23
CA LYS A 214 -36.28 2.54 -20.80
C LYS A 214 -35.03 3.34 -20.44
N TYR A 215 -33.90 3.07 -21.09
CA TYR A 215 -32.58 3.42 -20.59
C TYR A 215 -31.65 4.12 -21.61
N PRO A 216 -32.14 5.04 -22.47
CA PRO A 216 -31.36 5.54 -23.62
C PRO A 216 -29.99 6.15 -23.29
N HIS A 217 -29.78 6.67 -22.07
CA HIS A 217 -28.54 7.34 -21.67
C HIS A 217 -27.49 6.43 -21.00
N ILE A 218 -27.86 5.23 -20.52
CA ILE A 218 -26.94 4.29 -19.87
C ILE A 218 -26.51 3.14 -20.79
N ARG A 219 -27.17 3.00 -21.94
CA ARG A 219 -26.93 1.87 -22.86
C ARG A 219 -25.49 1.75 -23.30
N HIS A 220 -24.86 2.86 -23.69
CA HIS A 220 -23.45 2.84 -24.11
C HIS A 220 -22.55 2.29 -23.00
N GLU A 221 -22.80 2.68 -21.74
CA GLU A 221 -22.04 2.18 -20.61
C GLU A 221 -22.33 0.71 -20.36
N ALA A 222 -23.60 0.29 -20.38
CA ALA A 222 -23.99 -1.11 -20.25
C ALA A 222 -23.33 -2.01 -21.31
N ILE A 223 -23.32 -1.59 -22.58
CA ILE A 223 -22.67 -2.32 -23.68
C ILE A 223 -21.16 -2.42 -23.46
N LYS A 224 -20.50 -1.32 -23.04
CA LYS A 224 -19.07 -1.34 -22.69
C LYS A 224 -18.79 -2.29 -21.55
N THR A 225 -19.58 -2.23 -20.48
CA THR A 225 -19.41 -3.08 -19.30
C THR A 225 -19.55 -4.56 -19.64
N LEU A 226 -20.53 -4.94 -20.46
CA LEU A 226 -20.65 -6.32 -20.96
C LEU A 226 -19.40 -6.77 -21.74
N GLY A 227 -18.74 -5.87 -22.46
CA GLY A 227 -17.47 -6.14 -23.14
C GLY A 227 -16.27 -6.38 -22.20
N VAL A 228 -16.40 -6.03 -20.91
CA VAL A 228 -15.37 -6.28 -19.89
C VAL A 228 -15.65 -7.58 -19.14
N ILE A 229 -16.91 -7.83 -18.78
CA ILE A 229 -17.26 -8.94 -17.88
C ILE A 229 -17.95 -10.12 -18.58
N GLY A 230 -18.26 -10.00 -19.86
CA GLY A 230 -19.10 -10.96 -20.59
C GLY A 230 -18.38 -12.18 -21.14
N THR A 231 -17.06 -12.33 -20.92
CA THR A 231 -16.29 -13.47 -21.43
C THR A 231 -16.89 -14.79 -20.94
N GLY A 232 -17.22 -15.68 -21.88
CA GLY A 232 -17.86 -16.97 -21.59
C GLY A 232 -19.36 -16.89 -21.21
N ASN A 233 -19.96 -15.70 -21.20
CA ASN A 233 -21.39 -15.53 -20.91
C ASN A 233 -22.20 -15.47 -22.22
N CYS A 234 -22.99 -16.53 -22.48
CA CYS A 234 -23.80 -16.65 -23.70
C CYS A 234 -24.84 -15.52 -23.85
N ASP A 235 -25.48 -15.09 -22.76
CA ASP A 235 -26.51 -14.04 -22.80
C ASP A 235 -25.89 -12.68 -23.16
N ALA A 236 -24.72 -12.36 -22.60
CA ALA A 236 -23.98 -11.15 -22.95
C ALA A 236 -23.56 -11.16 -24.44
N ILE A 237 -22.99 -12.28 -24.90
CA ILE A 237 -22.58 -12.47 -26.30
C ILE A 237 -23.77 -12.31 -27.25
N GLN A 238 -24.91 -12.94 -26.93
CA GLN A 238 -26.13 -12.88 -27.73
C GLN A 238 -26.71 -11.46 -27.76
N ALA A 239 -26.75 -10.78 -26.62
CA ALA A 239 -27.26 -9.42 -26.53
C ALA A 239 -26.41 -8.45 -27.37
N LEU A 240 -25.08 -8.52 -27.27
CA LEU A 240 -24.17 -7.70 -28.07
C LEU A 240 -24.32 -8.02 -29.57
N ASN A 241 -24.39 -9.30 -29.95
CA ASN A 241 -24.60 -9.67 -31.34
C ASN A 241 -25.95 -9.15 -31.89
N SER A 242 -27.01 -9.17 -31.08
CA SER A 242 -28.32 -8.64 -31.47
C SER A 242 -28.30 -7.13 -31.72
N ILE A 243 -27.53 -6.37 -30.92
CA ILE A 243 -27.33 -4.93 -31.13
C ILE A 243 -26.59 -4.67 -32.45
N ILE A 244 -25.61 -5.51 -32.79
CA ILE A 244 -24.85 -5.39 -34.05
C ILE A 244 -25.73 -5.67 -35.27
N ASP A 245 -26.68 -6.59 -35.15
CA ASP A 245 -27.57 -7.02 -36.22
C ASP A 245 -28.82 -6.13 -36.37
N ASP A 246 -29.11 -5.22 -35.43
CA ASP A 246 -30.26 -4.33 -35.50
C ASP A 246 -30.01 -3.15 -36.46
N PRO A 247 -30.68 -3.08 -37.63
CA PRO A 247 -30.50 -1.99 -38.58
C PRO A 247 -31.07 -0.67 -38.09
N SER A 248 -31.93 -0.68 -37.06
CA SER A 248 -32.51 0.51 -36.44
C SER A 248 -31.65 1.07 -35.30
N GLU A 249 -30.53 0.42 -34.99
CA GLU A 249 -29.64 0.84 -33.92
C GLU A 249 -28.75 2.02 -34.32
N ASN A 250 -28.40 2.85 -33.34
CA ASN A 250 -27.47 3.94 -33.54
C ASN A 250 -26.04 3.43 -33.82
N ILE A 251 -25.35 4.03 -34.79
CA ILE A 251 -23.96 3.71 -35.19
C ILE A 251 -23.02 3.61 -33.97
N CYS A 252 -23.10 4.54 -33.02
CA CYS A 252 -22.28 4.52 -31.81
C CYS A 252 -22.54 3.28 -30.94
N CYS A 253 -23.80 2.87 -30.77
CA CYS A 253 -24.15 1.64 -30.06
C CYS A 253 -23.61 0.40 -30.80
N VAL A 254 -23.75 0.35 -32.12
CA VAL A 254 -23.26 -0.75 -32.96
C VAL A 254 -21.74 -0.86 -32.89
N GLU A 255 -21.02 0.27 -32.94
CA GLU A 255 -19.56 0.32 -32.83
C GLU A 255 -19.09 -0.23 -31.47
N ILE A 256 -19.66 0.28 -30.39
CA ILE A 256 -19.31 -0.15 -29.03
C ILE A 256 -19.66 -1.63 -28.85
N ALA A 257 -20.82 -2.07 -29.33
CA ALA A 257 -21.22 -3.48 -29.23
C ALA A 257 -20.28 -4.39 -30.02
N SER A 258 -19.81 -3.94 -31.19
CA SER A 258 -18.82 -4.67 -31.98
C SER A 258 -17.48 -4.74 -31.26
N CYS A 259 -16.99 -3.63 -30.69
CA CYS A 259 -15.77 -3.63 -29.89
C CYS A 259 -15.90 -4.59 -28.69
N SER A 260 -17.01 -4.50 -27.94
CA SER A 260 -17.29 -5.36 -26.79
C SER A 260 -17.38 -6.84 -27.19
N LEU A 261 -18.11 -7.18 -28.25
CA LEU A 261 -18.26 -8.55 -28.74
C LEU A 261 -16.91 -9.12 -29.18
N GLY A 262 -16.10 -8.33 -29.87
CA GLY A 262 -14.78 -8.75 -30.31
C GLY A 262 -13.82 -9.07 -29.15
N LYS A 263 -13.93 -8.36 -28.01
CA LYS A 263 -13.18 -8.67 -26.78
C LYS A 263 -13.59 -10.01 -26.18
N ILE A 264 -14.90 -10.25 -26.03
CA ILE A 264 -15.42 -11.38 -25.23
C ILE A 264 -15.72 -12.67 -26.02
N SER A 265 -15.72 -12.61 -27.36
CA SER A 265 -16.00 -13.75 -28.23
C SER A 265 -14.75 -14.25 -28.97
N THR A 266 -14.85 -15.47 -29.52
CA THR A 266 -13.81 -16.10 -30.34
C THR A 266 -14.38 -16.60 -31.67
N GLY A 267 -13.52 -16.99 -32.61
CA GLY A 267 -13.90 -17.56 -33.91
C GLY A 267 -14.75 -16.60 -34.76
N ASN A 268 -15.83 -17.13 -35.35
CA ASN A 268 -16.65 -16.41 -36.33
C ASN A 268 -17.32 -15.14 -35.78
N LEU A 269 -17.72 -15.13 -34.50
CA LEU A 269 -18.35 -13.96 -33.87
C LEU A 269 -17.34 -12.82 -33.69
N ARG A 270 -16.09 -13.13 -33.32
CA ARG A 270 -15.01 -12.14 -33.29
C ARG A 270 -14.70 -11.61 -34.67
N LEU A 271 -14.64 -12.48 -35.69
CA LEU A 271 -14.40 -12.06 -37.08
C LEU A 271 -15.52 -11.13 -37.58
N LYS A 272 -16.78 -11.46 -37.28
CA LYS A 272 -17.94 -10.62 -37.59
C LYS A 272 -17.84 -9.24 -36.93
N ALA A 273 -17.47 -9.19 -35.65
CA ALA A 273 -17.27 -7.94 -34.93
C ALA A 273 -16.16 -7.08 -35.55
N ILE A 274 -15.01 -7.68 -35.90
CA ILE A 274 -13.91 -6.98 -36.56
C ILE A 274 -14.35 -6.42 -37.93
N LYS A 275 -15.02 -7.24 -38.76
CA LYS A 275 -15.55 -6.81 -40.06
C LYS A 275 -16.51 -5.63 -39.89
N LYS A 276 -17.43 -5.70 -38.93
CA LYS A 276 -18.36 -4.60 -38.66
C LYS A 276 -17.65 -3.31 -38.25
N ILE A 277 -16.64 -3.38 -37.38
CA ILE A 277 -15.86 -2.21 -36.96
C ILE A 277 -15.16 -1.57 -38.16
N ILE A 278 -14.59 -2.39 -39.04
CA ILE A 278 -13.92 -1.93 -40.25
C ILE A 278 -14.90 -1.27 -41.21
N ASP A 279 -16.08 -1.85 -41.41
CA ASP A 279 -17.14 -1.25 -42.22
C ASP A 279 -17.54 0.13 -41.67
N LEU A 280 -17.65 0.27 -40.34
CA LEU A 280 -17.93 1.55 -39.70
C LEU A 280 -16.79 2.54 -39.87
N MET A 281 -15.53 2.12 -39.71
CA MET A 281 -14.35 2.96 -39.93
C MET A 281 -14.24 3.48 -41.36
N ASN A 282 -14.77 2.74 -42.34
CA ASN A 282 -14.82 3.19 -43.74
C ASN A 282 -15.89 4.26 -43.98
N ILE A 283 -16.90 4.35 -43.12
CA ILE A 283 -17.93 5.41 -43.15
C ILE A 283 -17.41 6.66 -42.44
N ASP A 284 -16.92 6.51 -41.21
CA ASP A 284 -16.32 7.58 -40.41
C ASP A 284 -15.29 7.00 -39.43
N ILE A 285 -14.17 7.70 -39.25
CA ILE A 285 -13.09 7.22 -38.39
C ILE A 285 -13.43 7.58 -36.95
N HIS A 286 -13.84 6.57 -36.19
CA HIS A 286 -14.11 6.72 -34.77
C HIS A 286 -12.94 6.25 -33.90
N GLU A 287 -12.60 7.05 -32.88
CA GLU A 287 -11.48 6.79 -31.96
C GLU A 287 -11.62 5.43 -31.23
N THR A 288 -12.86 5.05 -30.89
CA THR A 288 -13.11 3.82 -30.11
C THR A 288 -12.81 2.57 -30.93
N ALA A 289 -13.25 2.52 -32.19
CA ALA A 289 -12.88 1.49 -33.17
C ALA A 289 -11.37 1.35 -33.34
N VAL A 290 -10.67 2.47 -33.56
CA VAL A 290 -9.21 2.50 -33.75
C VAL A 290 -8.50 1.96 -32.51
N ARG A 291 -8.85 2.47 -31.33
CA ARG A 291 -8.27 2.02 -30.06
C ARG A 291 -8.50 0.53 -29.81
N TYR A 292 -9.70 0.02 -30.10
CA TYR A 292 -10.01 -1.40 -29.95
C TYR A 292 -9.12 -2.28 -30.85
N LEU A 293 -9.02 -1.96 -32.15
CA LEU A 293 -8.18 -2.73 -33.06
C LEU A 293 -6.71 -2.70 -32.65
N SER A 294 -6.22 -1.56 -32.17
CA SER A 294 -4.85 -1.42 -31.65
C SER A 294 -4.63 -2.27 -30.40
N GLN A 295 -5.57 -2.27 -29.46
CA GLN A 295 -5.51 -3.09 -28.25
C GLN A 295 -5.53 -4.60 -28.58
N LEU A 296 -6.40 -5.03 -29.49
CA LEU A 296 -6.50 -6.43 -29.95
C LEU A 296 -5.14 -6.98 -30.42
N VAL A 297 -4.37 -6.16 -31.13
CA VAL A 297 -3.03 -6.49 -31.62
C VAL A 297 -1.97 -6.58 -30.50
N PHE A 298 -2.08 -5.74 -29.47
CA PHE A 298 -1.16 -5.78 -28.33
C PHE A 298 -1.37 -6.97 -27.43
N GLU A 299 -2.63 -7.31 -27.13
CA GLU A 299 -3.00 -8.37 -26.18
C GLU A 299 -2.73 -9.78 -26.72
N SER A 300 -2.26 -9.93 -27.97
CA SER A 300 -2.00 -11.23 -28.61
C SER A 300 -3.21 -12.17 -28.53
N LEU A 301 -4.41 -11.60 -28.52
CA LEU A 301 -5.65 -12.35 -28.62
C LEU A 301 -5.60 -13.19 -29.90
N ASP A 302 -6.23 -14.36 -29.90
CA ASP A 302 -6.22 -15.32 -31.02
C ASP A 302 -6.79 -14.67 -32.30
N ILE A 303 -5.90 -14.01 -33.06
CA ILE A 303 -6.18 -13.30 -34.30
C ILE A 303 -5.83 -14.26 -35.43
N THR A 304 -6.86 -14.70 -36.15
CA THR A 304 -6.68 -15.52 -37.35
C THR A 304 -5.88 -14.75 -38.41
N CYS A 305 -5.20 -15.45 -39.33
CA CYS A 305 -4.46 -14.79 -40.43
C CYS A 305 -5.37 -13.85 -41.24
N GLU A 306 -6.61 -14.27 -41.53
CA GLU A 306 -7.60 -13.44 -42.22
C GLU A 306 -7.90 -12.15 -41.46
N SER A 307 -8.11 -12.24 -40.13
CA SER A 307 -8.32 -11.06 -39.28
C SER A 307 -7.10 -10.15 -39.25
N ARG A 308 -5.88 -10.73 -39.20
CA ARG A 308 -4.63 -9.98 -39.19
C ARG A 308 -4.46 -9.17 -40.47
N ASP A 309 -4.63 -9.80 -41.62
CA ASP A 309 -4.46 -9.14 -42.93
C ASP A 309 -5.49 -8.02 -43.10
N LEU A 310 -6.73 -8.27 -42.69
CA LEU A 310 -7.81 -7.29 -42.71
C LEU A 310 -7.52 -6.07 -41.80
N ILE A 311 -6.97 -6.31 -40.61
CA ILE A 311 -6.56 -5.23 -39.68
C ILE A 311 -5.40 -4.43 -40.26
N ILE A 312 -4.37 -5.10 -40.79
CA ILE A 312 -3.21 -4.45 -41.42
C ILE A 312 -3.66 -3.57 -42.58
N GLU A 313 -4.46 -4.10 -43.49
CA GLU A 313 -4.91 -3.37 -44.68
C GLU A 313 -5.71 -2.11 -44.29
N ASN A 314 -6.60 -2.21 -43.30
CA ASN A 314 -7.42 -1.07 -42.88
C ASN A 314 -6.65 -0.07 -42.03
N MET A 315 -5.80 -0.52 -41.11
CA MET A 315 -4.91 0.39 -40.37
C MET A 315 -3.99 1.16 -41.34
N ALA A 316 -3.41 0.49 -42.33
CA ALA A 316 -2.57 1.14 -43.35
C ALA A 316 -3.33 2.20 -44.16
N LYS A 317 -4.61 1.97 -44.49
CA LYS A 317 -5.45 2.92 -45.22
C LYS A 317 -5.83 4.16 -44.41
N HIS A 318 -5.94 4.02 -43.09
CA HIS A 318 -6.55 5.05 -42.24
C HIS A 318 -5.57 5.75 -41.32
N ILE A 319 -4.39 5.20 -41.05
CA ILE A 319 -3.36 5.80 -40.19
C ILE A 319 -2.90 7.20 -40.63
N GLU A 320 -2.86 7.48 -41.94
CA GLU A 320 -2.56 8.83 -42.46
C GLU A 320 -3.73 9.79 -42.22
N LYS A 321 -4.98 9.33 -42.37
CA LYS A 321 -6.19 10.12 -42.06
C LYS A 321 -6.33 10.37 -40.55
N ILE A 322 -5.97 9.38 -39.74
CA ILE A 322 -5.93 9.43 -38.28
C ILE A 322 -4.92 10.50 -37.80
N ASP A 323 -3.79 10.66 -38.49
CA ASP A 323 -2.81 11.73 -38.23
C ASP A 323 -3.36 13.13 -38.56
N ILE A 324 -4.16 13.26 -39.62
CA ILE A 324 -4.67 14.55 -40.13
C ILE A 324 -5.91 15.04 -39.37
N HIS A 325 -6.79 14.15 -38.89
CA HIS A 325 -8.13 14.51 -38.41
C HIS A 325 -8.35 14.45 -36.90
N LEU A 326 -7.41 13.99 -36.08
CA LEU A 326 -7.65 13.82 -34.64
C LEU A 326 -6.73 14.69 -33.78
N TYR A 327 -7.35 15.52 -32.93
CA TYR A 327 -6.71 16.22 -31.80
C TYR A 327 -6.13 15.28 -30.72
N TYR A 328 -6.17 13.96 -30.91
CA TYR A 328 -5.98 12.93 -29.89
C TYR A 328 -4.67 12.15 -30.08
N PHE A 329 -3.61 12.79 -29.61
CA PHE A 329 -2.25 12.29 -29.55
C PHE A 329 -2.05 10.82 -29.09
N PRO A 330 -2.70 10.30 -28.02
CA PRO A 330 -2.45 8.93 -27.54
C PRO A 330 -2.94 7.84 -28.49
N THR A 331 -4.05 8.08 -29.19
CA THR A 331 -4.69 7.09 -30.07
C THR A 331 -3.88 6.89 -31.35
N ASN A 332 -3.26 7.96 -31.87
CA ASN A 332 -2.38 7.91 -33.04
C ASN A 332 -1.11 7.10 -32.76
N TRP A 333 -0.49 7.33 -31.59
CA TRP A 333 0.68 6.58 -31.15
C TRP A 333 0.38 5.08 -30.97
N LEU A 334 -0.69 4.75 -30.24
CA LEU A 334 -1.06 3.36 -29.97
C LEU A 334 -1.33 2.61 -31.28
N SER A 335 -1.96 3.28 -32.25
CA SER A 335 -2.30 2.69 -33.54
C SER A 335 -1.10 2.48 -34.44
N ALA A 336 -0.19 3.45 -34.51
CA ALA A 336 1.07 3.29 -35.24
C ALA A 336 1.92 2.15 -34.66
N LYS A 337 2.01 2.07 -33.33
CA LYS A 337 2.77 1.03 -32.63
C LYS A 337 2.13 -0.36 -32.78
N ALA A 338 0.81 -0.45 -32.66
CA ALA A 338 0.07 -1.70 -32.92
C ALA A 338 0.29 -2.17 -34.37
N PHE A 339 0.17 -1.26 -35.33
CA PHE A 339 0.40 -1.55 -36.74
C PHE A 339 1.82 -2.10 -36.99
N LEU A 340 2.85 -1.44 -36.46
CA LEU A 340 4.25 -1.86 -36.59
C LEU A 340 4.56 -3.22 -35.92
N LYS A 341 3.76 -3.63 -34.92
CA LYS A 341 3.88 -4.95 -34.28
C LYS A 341 3.50 -6.09 -35.24
N ILE A 342 2.56 -5.86 -36.15
CA ILE A 342 2.02 -6.89 -37.06
C ILE A 342 2.43 -6.70 -38.52
N ALA A 343 2.83 -5.49 -38.91
CA ALA A 343 3.36 -5.19 -40.22
C ALA A 343 4.88 -5.41 -40.29
N PRO A 344 5.46 -5.85 -41.41
CA PRO A 344 6.90 -5.98 -41.56
C PRO A 344 7.58 -4.61 -41.48
N THR A 345 8.39 -4.40 -40.43
CA THR A 345 9.03 -3.13 -40.04
C THR A 345 10.06 -2.59 -41.05
N HIS A 346 10.35 -3.33 -42.13
CA HIS A 346 11.31 -2.94 -43.17
C HIS A 346 10.66 -2.71 -44.55
N HIS A 347 9.33 -2.69 -44.61
CA HIS A 347 8.62 -2.51 -45.87
C HIS A 347 8.49 -1.02 -46.24
N PRO A 348 8.85 -0.60 -47.47
CA PRO A 348 8.86 0.81 -47.90
C PRO A 348 7.50 1.52 -47.76
N GLN A 349 6.41 0.77 -47.81
CA GLN A 349 5.04 1.29 -47.73
C GLN A 349 4.65 1.81 -46.33
N TYR A 350 5.43 1.54 -45.27
CA TYR A 350 5.04 1.82 -43.87
C TYR A 350 5.87 2.91 -43.20
N GLN A 351 6.65 3.68 -43.96
CA GLN A 351 7.50 4.76 -43.42
C GLN A 351 6.71 5.78 -42.60
N TYR A 352 5.48 6.11 -43.01
CA TYR A 352 4.61 7.05 -42.28
C TYR A 352 4.30 6.57 -40.85
N ALA A 353 4.20 5.25 -40.59
CA ALA A 353 3.83 4.73 -39.27
C ALA A 353 5.00 4.89 -38.30
N THR A 354 6.22 4.61 -38.76
CA THR A 354 7.47 4.85 -38.02
C THR A 354 7.65 6.33 -37.71
N ASP A 355 7.29 7.23 -38.63
CA ASP A 355 7.39 8.67 -38.42
C ASP A 355 6.33 9.19 -37.46
N ILE A 356 5.10 8.66 -37.48
CA ILE A 356 4.04 8.94 -36.50
C ILE A 356 4.47 8.46 -35.10
N GLU A 357 5.02 7.25 -34.99
CA GLU A 357 5.51 6.71 -33.72
C GLU A 357 6.60 7.62 -33.12
N LYS A 358 7.64 7.94 -33.89
CA LYS A 358 8.75 8.81 -33.43
C LYS A 358 8.27 10.21 -33.04
N ARG A 359 7.44 10.86 -33.86
CA ARG A 359 6.88 12.19 -33.53
C ARG A 359 6.06 12.12 -32.25
N ASN A 360 5.29 11.04 -32.06
CA ASN A 360 4.48 10.91 -30.88
C ASN A 360 5.33 10.62 -29.63
N GLU A 361 6.31 9.74 -29.68
CA GLU A 361 7.24 9.49 -28.57
C GLU A 361 7.99 10.76 -28.15
N ALA A 362 8.45 11.56 -29.10
CA ALA A 362 9.07 12.85 -28.82
C ALA A 362 8.12 13.81 -28.09
N ARG A 363 6.83 13.82 -28.45
CA ARG A 363 5.81 14.65 -27.81
C ARG A 363 5.34 14.06 -26.47
N ILE A 364 5.40 12.74 -26.24
CA ILE A 364 5.14 12.10 -24.92
C ILE A 364 6.21 12.62 -23.97
N LYS A 365 7.47 12.52 -24.41
CA LYS A 365 8.62 13.01 -23.67
C LYS A 365 8.50 14.52 -23.38
N GLN A 366 8.13 15.32 -24.37
CA GLN A 366 7.89 16.75 -24.18
C GLN A 366 6.77 17.05 -23.17
N ILE A 367 5.67 16.28 -23.16
CA ILE A 367 4.58 16.43 -22.20
C ILE A 367 5.03 16.03 -20.79
N GLN A 368 5.81 14.94 -20.66
CA GLN A 368 6.41 14.52 -19.39
C GLN A 368 7.35 15.59 -18.84
N ASP A 369 8.25 16.09 -19.68
CA ASP A 369 9.19 17.16 -19.34
C ASP A 369 8.42 18.44 -18.95
N ARG A 370 7.37 18.81 -19.70
CA ARG A 370 6.51 19.96 -19.38
C ARG A 370 5.71 19.80 -18.09
N GLY A 371 5.28 18.58 -17.75
CA GLY A 371 4.59 18.30 -16.48
C GLY A 371 5.50 18.52 -15.28
N ILE A 372 6.78 18.15 -15.41
CA ILE A 372 7.82 18.43 -14.41
C ILE A 372 8.07 19.95 -14.33
N ASP A 373 8.18 20.63 -15.48
CA ASP A 373 8.37 22.08 -15.53
C ASP A 373 7.17 22.85 -14.93
N MET A 374 5.93 22.39 -15.15
CA MET A 374 4.73 22.97 -14.57
C MET A 374 4.70 22.82 -13.06
N LEU A 375 4.99 21.61 -12.54
CA LEU A 375 5.09 21.38 -11.10
C LEU A 375 6.12 22.32 -10.45
N LEU A 376 7.31 22.44 -11.05
CA LEU A 376 8.37 23.35 -10.56
C LEU A 376 7.93 24.82 -10.66
N ASN A 377 7.24 25.20 -11.73
CA ASN A 377 6.73 26.56 -11.90
C ASN A 377 5.64 26.91 -10.88
N ASP A 378 4.72 25.99 -10.57
CA ASP A 378 3.67 26.23 -9.58
C ASP A 378 4.28 26.32 -8.17
N ILE A 379 5.26 25.47 -7.83
CA ILE A 379 6.04 25.57 -6.58
C ILE A 379 6.75 26.92 -6.48
N ASN A 380 7.32 27.42 -7.58
CA ASN A 380 7.97 28.73 -7.64
C ASN A 380 6.98 29.90 -7.54
N ILE A 381 5.82 29.82 -8.19
CA ILE A 381 4.75 30.83 -8.11
C ILE A 381 4.21 30.93 -6.68
N LEU A 382 4.09 29.80 -5.98
CA LEU A 382 3.69 29.73 -4.57
C LEU A 382 4.81 30.19 -3.62
N GLY A 383 6.00 30.53 -4.12
CA GLY A 383 7.12 31.03 -3.34
C GLY A 383 7.87 29.96 -2.54
N LEU A 384 7.77 28.67 -2.93
CA LEU A 384 8.26 27.54 -2.15
C LEU A 384 9.69 27.07 -2.49
N GLY A 385 10.34 27.61 -3.54
CA GLY A 385 11.80 27.57 -3.76
C GLY A 385 12.46 26.21 -4.08
N ASP A 386 13.75 26.25 -4.48
CA ASP A 386 14.53 25.19 -5.14
C ASP A 386 14.58 23.82 -4.42
N ILE A 387 13.91 22.83 -5.01
CA ILE A 387 13.93 21.43 -4.57
C ILE A 387 15.12 20.70 -5.19
N THR A 388 15.97 20.08 -4.37
CA THR A 388 17.08 19.24 -4.86
C THR A 388 16.85 17.76 -4.55
N PRO A 389 17.22 16.82 -5.45
CA PRO A 389 16.91 15.39 -5.29
C PRO A 389 17.46 14.72 -4.02
N GLN A 390 18.45 15.31 -3.35
CA GLN A 390 19.16 14.72 -2.22
C GLN A 390 18.55 15.07 -0.84
N LYS A 391 17.53 15.94 -0.76
CA LYS A 391 16.85 16.36 0.49
C LYS A 391 15.31 16.28 0.42
N LEU A 392 14.82 15.49 -0.54
CA LEU A 392 13.45 15.51 -1.02
C LEU A 392 12.39 15.24 0.07
N GLU A 393 12.60 14.28 0.98
CA GLU A 393 11.59 13.93 1.98
C GLU A 393 11.37 15.03 3.05
N THR A 394 12.43 15.67 3.53
CA THR A 394 12.34 16.74 4.55
C THR A 394 11.72 18.00 3.96
N GLN A 395 12.09 18.36 2.72
CA GLN A 395 11.53 19.51 2.02
C GLN A 395 10.06 19.28 1.65
N ILE A 396 9.65 18.04 1.34
CA ILE A 396 8.25 17.72 1.02
C ILE A 396 7.32 17.95 2.20
N ILE A 397 7.73 17.62 3.43
CA ILE A 397 6.90 17.89 4.62
C ILE A 397 6.71 19.40 4.81
N GLU A 398 7.76 20.18 4.62
CA GLU A 398 7.71 21.64 4.71
C GLU A 398 6.84 22.26 3.60
N ILE A 399 7.01 21.79 2.36
CA ILE A 399 6.19 22.18 1.21
C ILE A 399 4.72 21.84 1.46
N ILE A 400 4.40 20.64 1.92
CA ILE A 400 3.02 20.22 2.24
C ILE A 400 2.43 21.08 3.36
N SER A 401 3.22 21.38 4.39
CA SER A 401 2.78 22.26 5.49
C SER A 401 2.45 23.66 4.98
N ASN A 402 3.28 24.21 4.08
CA ASN A 402 3.04 25.51 3.47
C ASN A 402 1.85 25.51 2.49
N LEU A 403 1.69 24.45 1.69
CA LEU A 403 0.54 24.27 0.81
C LEU A 403 -0.77 24.19 1.62
N ASN A 404 -0.77 23.45 2.72
CA ASN A 404 -1.90 23.40 3.66
C ASN A 404 -2.19 24.77 4.28
N LEU A 405 -1.16 25.52 4.66
CA LEU A 405 -1.32 26.89 5.16
C LEU A 405 -2.00 27.78 4.11
N ILE A 406 -1.57 27.70 2.84
CA ILE A 406 -2.18 28.45 1.73
C ILE A 406 -3.66 28.08 1.58
N LEU A 407 -4.00 26.79 1.66
CA LEU A 407 -5.39 26.32 1.56
C LEU A 407 -6.29 26.83 2.70
N HIS A 408 -5.74 27.03 3.90
CA HIS A 408 -6.50 27.52 5.05
C HIS A 408 -6.55 29.04 5.21
N THR A 409 -5.54 29.75 4.71
CA THR A 409 -5.37 31.20 4.99
C THR A 409 -5.63 32.10 3.80
N ASN A 410 -5.55 31.57 2.57
CA ASN A 410 -5.72 32.37 1.36
C ASN A 410 -7.19 32.39 0.91
N GLN A 411 -7.70 33.56 0.50
CA GLN A 411 -9.05 33.72 -0.05
C GLN A 411 -9.06 33.71 -1.59
N ASP A 412 -7.91 33.57 -2.23
CA ASP A 412 -7.78 33.50 -3.68
C ASP A 412 -7.98 32.05 -4.15
N ASP A 413 -9.11 31.81 -4.82
CA ASP A 413 -9.51 30.52 -5.39
C ASP A 413 -8.43 29.96 -6.35
N GLU A 414 -7.74 30.81 -7.12
CA GLU A 414 -6.70 30.37 -8.08
C GLU A 414 -5.45 29.85 -7.35
N MET A 415 -5.09 30.47 -6.22
CA MET A 415 -3.98 30.03 -5.38
C MET A 415 -4.30 28.73 -4.64
N GLN A 416 -5.55 28.55 -4.22
CA GLN A 416 -6.01 27.30 -3.60
C GLN A 416 -6.00 26.14 -4.62
N GLU A 417 -6.51 26.35 -5.83
CA GLU A 417 -6.51 25.33 -6.90
C GLU A 417 -5.08 24.88 -7.25
N ARG A 418 -4.15 25.83 -7.40
CA ARG A 418 -2.73 25.54 -7.65
C ARG A 418 -2.10 24.74 -6.50
N ALA A 419 -2.41 25.09 -5.26
CA ALA A 419 -1.91 24.37 -4.10
C ALA A 419 -2.42 22.91 -4.06
N CYS A 420 -3.69 22.68 -4.38
CA CYS A 420 -4.28 21.33 -4.51
C CYS A 420 -3.60 20.52 -5.61
N ASN A 421 -3.40 21.10 -6.80
CA ASN A 421 -2.75 20.42 -7.93
C ASN A 421 -1.28 20.05 -7.62
N CYS A 422 -0.57 20.89 -6.88
CA CYS A 422 0.77 20.57 -6.37
C CYS A 422 0.73 19.38 -5.40
N LEU A 423 -0.19 19.36 -4.43
CA LEU A 423 -0.35 18.23 -3.50
C LEU A 423 -0.66 16.93 -4.23
N GLU A 424 -1.59 16.95 -5.18
CA GLU A 424 -1.93 15.78 -6.01
C GLU A 424 -0.72 15.27 -6.79
N SER A 425 -0.01 16.16 -7.46
CA SER A 425 1.15 15.79 -8.28
C SER A 425 2.31 15.24 -7.43
N ILE A 426 2.53 15.78 -6.24
CA ILE A 426 3.52 15.27 -5.28
C ILE A 426 3.14 13.85 -4.88
N LEU A 427 1.91 13.64 -4.40
CA LEU A 427 1.43 12.36 -3.84
C LEU A 427 1.26 11.26 -4.89
N LEU A 428 0.77 11.58 -6.08
CA LEU A 428 0.62 10.62 -7.18
C LEU A 428 1.94 10.36 -7.92
N GLY A 429 2.87 11.31 -7.91
CA GLY A 429 4.14 11.24 -8.62
C GLY A 429 5.26 10.48 -7.90
N GLN A 430 5.13 10.23 -6.58
CA GLN A 430 6.19 9.60 -5.78
C GLN A 430 5.64 8.53 -4.82
N LYS A 431 6.37 7.42 -4.67
CA LYS A 431 6.07 6.41 -3.65
C LYS A 431 6.57 6.88 -2.28
N PHE A 432 5.75 7.59 -1.52
CA PHE A 432 6.07 7.93 -0.14
C PHE A 432 5.77 6.75 0.78
N SER A 433 6.75 6.40 1.64
CA SER A 433 6.53 5.44 2.73
C SER A 433 6.18 6.13 4.05
N ASN A 434 6.30 7.46 4.11
CA ASN A 434 6.13 8.23 5.35
C ASN A 434 4.65 8.53 5.63
N LYS A 435 4.09 7.88 6.65
CA LYS A 435 2.70 8.06 7.08
C LYS A 435 2.38 9.48 7.57
N ALA A 436 3.36 10.21 8.09
CA ALA A 436 3.17 11.59 8.57
C ALA A 436 2.81 12.55 7.44
N ILE A 437 3.33 12.32 6.23
CA ILE A 437 2.99 13.09 5.03
C ILE A 437 1.50 12.98 4.74
N PHE A 438 0.96 11.76 4.70
CA PHE A 438 -0.46 11.53 4.44
C PHE A 438 -1.35 12.15 5.53
N SER A 439 -0.97 12.04 6.81
CA SER A 439 -1.72 12.66 7.91
C SER A 439 -1.78 14.18 7.81
N ALA A 440 -0.66 14.83 7.46
CA ALA A 440 -0.60 16.28 7.28
C ALA A 440 -1.51 16.74 6.12
N VAL A 441 -1.49 16.02 5.00
CA VAL A 441 -2.36 16.30 3.84
C VAL A 441 -3.84 16.18 4.20
N ILE A 442 -4.22 15.12 4.92
CA ILE A 442 -5.61 14.93 5.38
C ILE A 442 -6.08 16.11 6.23
N GLN A 443 -5.26 16.55 7.17
CA GLN A 443 -5.58 17.69 8.04
C GLN A 443 -5.77 18.98 7.25
N GLY A 444 -4.97 19.20 6.20
CA GLY A 444 -5.08 20.36 5.31
C GLY A 444 -6.36 20.37 4.47
N LEU A 445 -6.83 19.18 4.07
CA LEU A 445 -7.90 19.05 3.08
C LEU A 445 -9.25 18.63 3.67
N LYS A 446 -9.30 18.15 4.91
CA LYS A 446 -10.53 17.59 5.51
C LYS A 446 -11.69 18.59 5.57
N ASP A 447 -11.42 19.88 5.80
CA ASP A 447 -12.47 20.90 5.89
C ASP A 447 -12.95 21.36 4.50
N CYS A 448 -12.14 21.08 3.47
CA CYS A 448 -12.45 21.29 2.06
C CYS A 448 -12.93 20.01 1.36
N SER A 449 -13.27 18.95 2.12
CA SER A 449 -13.69 17.62 1.63
C SER A 449 -15.14 17.56 1.12
N ASP A 450 -15.80 18.72 1.01
CA ASP A 450 -17.12 18.77 0.40
C ASP A 450 -17.02 18.25 -1.04
N HIS A 451 -17.87 17.28 -1.40
CA HIS A 451 -18.04 16.64 -2.71
C HIS A 451 -18.17 17.59 -3.92
N ARG A 452 -18.10 18.90 -3.69
CA ARG A 452 -18.15 20.00 -4.64
C ARG A 452 -16.77 20.46 -5.12
N ILE A 453 -15.68 20.21 -4.39
CA ILE A 453 -14.29 20.52 -4.81
C ILE A 453 -13.62 19.18 -5.18
N ARG A 454 -13.43 18.94 -6.48
CA ARG A 454 -13.17 17.60 -7.04
C ARG A 454 -11.76 17.10 -6.74
N GLU A 455 -10.79 18.00 -6.70
CA GLU A 455 -9.37 17.68 -6.63
C GLU A 455 -8.99 17.13 -5.23
N ASN A 456 -9.62 17.64 -4.16
CA ASN A 456 -9.33 17.23 -2.77
C ASN A 456 -9.73 15.80 -2.46
N TYR A 457 -10.82 15.31 -3.06
CA TYR A 457 -11.29 13.95 -2.80
C TYR A 457 -10.30 12.89 -3.32
N ALA A 458 -9.73 13.10 -4.52
CA ALA A 458 -8.75 12.18 -5.10
C ALA A 458 -7.52 12.03 -4.19
N VAL A 459 -7.05 13.15 -3.65
CA VAL A 459 -5.90 13.20 -2.75
C VAL A 459 -6.19 12.50 -1.42
N ILE A 460 -7.32 12.79 -0.79
CA ILE A 460 -7.71 12.13 0.47
C ILE A 460 -7.97 10.64 0.24
N TRP A 461 -8.61 10.26 -0.88
CA TRP A 461 -8.80 8.86 -1.27
C TRP A 461 -7.46 8.14 -1.39
N HIS A 462 -6.46 8.75 -2.02
CA HIS A 462 -5.11 8.21 -2.09
C HIS A 462 -4.47 8.05 -0.70
N CYS A 463 -4.66 9.01 0.21
CA CYS A 463 -4.21 8.89 1.59
C CYS A 463 -4.88 7.71 2.30
N ALA A 464 -6.21 7.56 2.15
CA ALA A 464 -6.97 6.45 2.72
C ALA A 464 -6.47 5.09 2.21
N GLN A 465 -6.05 4.98 0.95
CA GLN A 465 -5.49 3.75 0.39
C GLN A 465 -4.13 3.37 1.00
N ASN A 466 -3.38 4.33 1.54
CA ASN A 466 -2.01 4.13 2.05
C ASN A 466 -1.89 4.19 3.58
N LEU A 467 -2.94 4.57 4.31
CA LEU A 467 -2.96 4.61 5.77
C LEU A 467 -3.77 3.48 6.40
N PRO A 468 -3.34 2.95 7.55
CA PRO A 468 -4.22 2.19 8.44
C PRO A 468 -5.41 3.04 8.89
N TYR A 469 -6.59 2.43 9.02
CA TYR A 469 -7.82 3.15 9.40
C TYR A 469 -7.69 3.95 10.71
N PRO A 470 -7.10 3.43 11.81
CA PRO A 470 -6.94 4.21 13.03
C PRO A 470 -6.06 5.46 12.83
N THR A 471 -4.98 5.34 12.05
CA THR A 471 -4.08 6.48 11.74
C THR A 471 -4.80 7.55 10.91
N PHE A 472 -5.60 7.13 9.93
CA PHE A 472 -6.41 8.06 9.14
C PHE A 472 -7.48 8.74 10.02
N TYR A 473 -8.14 7.98 10.89
CA TYR A 473 -9.15 8.50 11.81
C TYR A 473 -8.56 9.58 12.73
N ASP A 474 -7.38 9.34 13.29
CA ASP A 474 -6.70 10.33 14.12
C ASP A 474 -6.36 11.59 13.33
N ALA A 475 -5.83 11.45 12.11
CA ALA A 475 -5.54 12.59 11.24
C ALA A 475 -6.80 13.39 10.90
N TRP A 476 -7.95 12.71 10.74
CA TRP A 476 -9.22 13.34 10.41
C TRP A 476 -9.82 14.09 11.61
N HIS A 477 -9.90 13.46 12.79
CA HIS A 477 -10.62 14.01 13.94
C HIS A 477 -9.77 14.88 14.86
N HIS A 478 -8.45 14.66 14.91
CA HIS A 478 -7.56 15.40 15.81
C HIS A 478 -6.63 16.35 15.02
N PRO A 479 -6.70 17.67 15.24
CA PRO A 479 -5.67 18.58 14.75
C PRO A 479 -4.33 18.22 15.44
N PRO A 480 -3.18 18.49 14.80
CA PRO A 480 -1.91 18.28 15.48
C PRO A 480 -1.89 19.23 16.68
N THR A 481 -1.67 18.69 17.88
CA THR A 481 -1.25 19.51 19.02
C THR A 481 0.03 20.21 18.60
N THR A 482 -0.09 21.47 18.17
CA THR A 482 1.07 22.35 18.09
C THR A 482 1.62 22.45 19.51
N PRO A 483 2.91 22.15 19.74
CA PRO A 483 3.52 22.31 21.04
C PRO A 483 3.71 23.81 21.28
N HIS A 484 2.66 24.50 21.70
CA HIS A 484 2.82 25.81 22.33
C HIS A 484 3.02 25.60 23.83
N PRO A 485 4.09 26.17 24.43
CA PRO A 485 4.38 25.95 25.83
C PRO A 485 3.54 26.88 26.68
N GLU A 486 2.46 26.40 27.31
CA GLU A 486 1.89 27.11 28.44
C GLU A 486 1.19 26.17 29.44
N VAL A 487 1.84 26.07 30.61
CA VAL A 487 1.41 25.74 31.99
C VAL A 487 0.56 24.46 32.21
N PRO A 488 1.04 23.50 33.03
CA PRO A 488 0.29 22.29 33.35
C PRO A 488 -0.74 22.57 34.45
N ASP A 489 -2.02 22.38 34.16
CA ASP A 489 -3.00 22.04 35.18
C ASP A 489 -3.22 20.54 35.20
N THR A 490 -2.92 19.98 36.36
CA THR A 490 -2.99 18.56 36.71
C THR A 490 -4.40 18.00 36.54
N THR A 491 -4.56 16.92 35.80
CA THR A 491 -5.40 15.77 36.19
C THR A 491 -5.05 14.56 35.33
N ALA A 492 -4.67 13.48 35.99
CA ALA A 492 -4.39 12.18 35.38
C ALA A 492 -5.67 11.55 34.83
N VAL A 493 -5.58 10.80 33.72
CA VAL A 493 -6.02 9.40 33.53
C VAL A 493 -5.78 8.98 32.05
N GLY A 494 -5.13 7.83 31.85
CA GLY A 494 -5.40 6.91 30.72
C GLY A 494 -4.59 7.11 29.43
N PHE A 495 -3.47 6.38 29.31
CA PHE A 495 -2.63 6.27 28.11
C PHE A 495 -3.21 5.33 27.04
N THR A 496 -3.11 5.72 25.75
CA THR A 496 -2.73 4.82 24.63
C THR A 496 -2.04 5.60 23.50
N SER A 497 -1.08 4.93 22.86
CA SER A 497 -0.02 5.40 21.94
C SER A 497 -0.41 6.31 20.79
N THR A 498 0.24 7.47 20.72
CA THR A 498 0.61 8.17 19.49
C THR A 498 2.13 8.28 19.45
N THR A 499 2.71 8.16 18.26
CA THR A 499 4.15 8.33 17.96
C THR A 499 4.81 9.40 18.83
N SER A 500 5.38 8.98 19.97
CA SER A 500 6.15 9.86 20.82
C SER A 500 7.43 10.19 20.07
N THR A 501 7.65 11.47 19.75
CA THR A 501 9.00 12.00 19.63
C THR A 501 9.81 11.41 20.79
N LEU A 502 10.89 10.69 20.47
CA LEU A 502 11.65 9.91 21.43
C LEU A 502 12.03 10.81 22.62
N ASN A 503 11.37 10.62 23.76
CA ASN A 503 11.63 11.42 24.92
C ASN A 503 12.80 10.79 25.67
N TRP A 504 13.97 11.38 25.50
CA TRP A 504 15.22 10.93 26.11
C TRP A 504 15.19 10.88 27.65
N GLN A 505 14.21 11.52 28.32
CA GLN A 505 14.01 11.40 29.77
C GLN A 505 13.21 10.16 30.17
N THR A 506 12.31 9.68 29.31
CA THR A 506 11.52 8.46 29.52
C THR A 506 12.07 7.23 28.79
N PHE A 507 13.21 7.40 28.11
CA PHE A 507 13.81 6.39 27.24
C PHE A 507 14.01 5.01 27.91
N PRO A 508 14.58 4.89 29.13
CA PRO A 508 14.64 3.59 29.82
C PRO A 508 13.27 2.98 30.10
N GLN A 509 12.28 3.80 30.47
CA GLN A 509 10.93 3.35 30.76
C GLN A 509 10.21 2.88 29.50
N ASP A 510 10.45 3.54 28.36
CA ASP A 510 9.86 3.16 27.08
C ASP A 510 10.44 1.83 26.58
N ILE A 511 11.75 1.60 26.68
CA ILE A 511 12.36 0.29 26.38
C ILE A 511 11.81 -0.79 27.33
N ALA A 512 11.77 -0.51 28.64
CA ALA A 512 11.23 -1.44 29.62
C ALA A 512 9.76 -1.77 29.37
N ARG A 513 8.94 -0.81 28.93
CA ARG A 513 7.54 -1.03 28.58
C ARG A 513 7.40 -2.00 27.39
N GLU A 514 8.19 -1.80 26.34
CA GLU A 514 8.17 -2.70 25.18
C GLU A 514 8.64 -4.11 25.52
N ILE A 515 9.64 -4.24 26.39
CA ILE A 515 10.09 -5.53 26.93
C ILE A 515 8.96 -6.20 27.75
N ASN A 516 8.29 -5.44 28.61
CA ASN A 516 7.23 -5.96 29.48
C ASN A 516 5.96 -6.38 28.72
N ASN A 517 5.72 -5.82 27.54
CA ASN A 517 4.66 -6.29 26.63
C ASN A 517 4.96 -7.71 26.08
N GLN A 518 6.18 -8.21 26.25
CA GLN A 518 6.61 -9.56 25.87
C GLN A 518 6.88 -10.39 27.13
N ALA A 519 5.85 -11.08 27.63
CA ALA A 519 5.90 -11.84 28.89
C ALA A 519 7.02 -12.90 28.98
N GLU A 520 7.52 -13.38 27.84
CA GLU A 520 8.65 -14.31 27.75
C GLU A 520 10.00 -13.62 28.00
N LEU A 521 10.15 -12.36 27.56
CA LEU A 521 11.40 -11.58 27.65
C LEU A 521 11.62 -11.02 29.06
N SER A 522 10.58 -10.44 29.66
CA SER A 522 10.66 -9.73 30.94
C SER A 522 11.11 -10.64 32.11
N ASN A 523 10.88 -11.95 31.99
CA ASN A 523 11.29 -12.92 33.00
C ASN A 523 12.75 -13.40 32.85
N GLN A 524 13.34 -13.27 31.65
CA GLN A 524 14.66 -13.81 31.32
C GLN A 524 15.78 -12.77 31.38
N ILE A 525 15.47 -11.48 31.41
CA ILE A 525 16.48 -10.41 31.37
C ILE A 525 16.43 -9.46 32.56
N GLN A 526 17.56 -8.82 32.81
CA GLN A 526 17.66 -7.62 33.63
C GLN A 526 18.29 -6.51 32.78
N LEU A 527 17.48 -5.51 32.41
CA LEU A 527 17.91 -4.33 31.66
C LEU A 527 18.49 -3.28 32.61
N LEU A 528 19.70 -2.82 32.31
CA LEU A 528 20.39 -1.73 32.99
C LEU A 528 20.64 -0.60 31.98
N CYS A 529 19.98 0.53 32.17
CA CYS A 529 20.17 1.72 31.34
C CYS A 529 21.04 2.74 32.07
N ILE A 530 22.11 3.22 31.43
CA ILE A 530 23.07 4.15 32.02
C ILE A 530 23.02 5.48 31.26
N ASP A 531 22.60 6.54 31.95
CA ASP A 531 22.59 7.90 31.40
C ASP A 531 23.95 8.58 31.61
N SER A 532 24.58 8.97 30.50
CA SER A 532 25.89 9.63 30.48
C SER A 532 25.84 11.16 30.66
N LYS A 533 24.65 11.78 30.65
CA LYS A 533 24.48 13.25 30.73
C LYS A 533 25.24 13.94 31.87
N ASN A 534 25.42 13.23 33.00
CA ASN A 534 26.02 13.77 34.23
C ASN A 534 27.40 13.16 34.55
N PHE A 535 28.10 12.61 33.57
CA PHE A 535 29.48 12.16 33.76
C PHE A 535 30.41 13.35 33.88
N ILE A 536 31.04 13.51 35.06
CA ILE A 536 31.97 14.62 35.33
C ILE A 536 33.31 14.36 34.62
N ASN A 537 33.78 13.11 34.64
CA ASN A 537 34.94 12.66 33.88
C ASN A 537 34.47 11.64 32.82
N PRO A 538 34.31 12.06 31.55
CA PRO A 538 33.82 11.18 30.50
C PRO A 538 34.79 10.04 30.16
N ASP A 539 36.08 10.17 30.47
CA ASP A 539 37.10 9.14 30.20
C ASP A 539 37.16 8.04 31.28
N ASN A 540 36.69 8.33 32.49
CA ASN A 540 36.60 7.33 33.57
C ASN A 540 35.33 7.54 34.43
N PRO A 541 34.14 7.20 33.89
CA PRO A 541 32.87 7.35 34.59
C PRO A 541 32.53 6.20 35.55
N ALA A 542 33.47 5.30 35.85
CA ALA A 542 33.24 4.03 36.55
C ALA A 542 32.40 4.14 37.83
N ALA A 543 32.77 5.05 38.74
CA ALA A 543 32.04 5.24 40.00
C ALA A 543 30.58 5.69 39.77
N LYS A 544 30.31 6.44 38.69
CA LYS A 544 28.97 6.92 38.36
C LYS A 544 28.13 5.83 37.72
N ILE A 545 28.73 5.00 36.85
CA ILE A 545 28.09 3.81 36.28
C ILE A 545 27.69 2.85 37.40
N TYR A 546 28.62 2.52 38.29
CA TYR A 546 28.35 1.67 39.46
C TYR A 546 27.19 2.20 40.31
N THR A 547 27.18 3.50 40.61
CA THR A 547 26.07 4.12 41.36
C THR A 547 24.72 3.97 40.65
N GLN A 548 24.68 4.02 39.31
CA GLN A 548 23.45 3.82 38.53
C GLN A 548 23.02 2.35 38.49
N MET A 549 23.97 1.40 38.44
CA MET A 549 23.68 -0.03 38.52
C MET A 549 23.08 -0.42 39.88
N LEU A 550 23.63 0.09 40.99
CA LEU A 550 23.05 -0.11 42.33
C LEU A 550 21.60 0.39 42.45
N LYS A 551 21.28 1.52 41.82
CA LYS A 551 19.90 2.06 41.79
C LYS A 551 18.94 1.18 40.99
N GLN A 552 19.46 0.37 40.08
CA GLN A 552 18.71 -0.54 39.22
C GLN A 552 18.73 -2.00 39.75
N GLY A 553 19.10 -2.18 41.03
CA GLY A 553 18.95 -3.44 41.75
C GLY A 553 20.19 -4.34 41.77
N CYS A 554 21.34 -3.90 41.27
CA CYS A 554 22.58 -4.68 41.38
C CYS A 554 23.12 -4.72 42.83
N PRO A 555 23.73 -5.84 43.27
CA PRO A 555 24.27 -6.01 44.63
C PRO A 555 25.47 -5.10 44.90
N LYS A 556 25.66 -4.69 46.16
CA LYS A 556 26.84 -3.91 46.56
C LYS A 556 28.10 -4.77 46.54
N SER A 557 29.15 -4.27 45.91
CA SER A 557 30.51 -4.80 46.08
C SER A 557 31.13 -4.29 47.38
N GLU A 558 31.95 -5.12 48.03
CA GLU A 558 32.77 -4.72 49.19
C GLU A 558 33.90 -3.76 48.77
N ASP A 559 34.31 -3.81 47.50
CA ASP A 559 35.34 -2.95 46.92
C ASP A 559 34.75 -1.71 46.25
N ALA A 560 35.39 -0.55 46.48
CA ALA A 560 34.98 0.70 45.88
C ALA A 560 35.40 0.75 44.40
N THR A 561 34.43 0.56 43.47
CA THR A 561 34.65 0.69 42.02
C THR A 561 35.00 2.14 41.64
N LYS A 562 36.29 2.44 41.53
CA LYS A 562 36.80 3.80 41.21
C LYS A 562 37.38 3.90 39.80
N THR A 563 37.73 2.77 39.18
CA THR A 563 38.30 2.71 37.84
C THR A 563 37.46 1.83 36.91
N MET A 564 37.63 1.98 35.60
CA MET A 564 36.97 1.12 34.60
C MET A 564 37.36 -0.36 34.77
N ALA A 565 38.57 -0.66 35.22
CA ALA A 565 39.00 -2.03 35.52
C ALA A 565 38.26 -2.62 36.74
N ASP A 566 38.03 -1.82 37.79
CA ASP A 566 37.22 -2.26 38.94
C ASP A 566 35.76 -2.48 38.52
N LEU A 567 35.24 -1.62 37.63
CA LEU A 567 33.89 -1.77 37.08
C LEU A 567 33.75 -3.01 36.20
N GLN A 568 34.77 -3.33 35.39
CA GLN A 568 34.82 -4.53 34.58
C GLN A 568 34.78 -5.77 35.48
N THR A 569 35.64 -5.83 36.50
CA THR A 569 35.65 -6.94 37.47
C THR A 569 34.28 -7.12 38.13
N TYR A 570 33.64 -6.01 38.52
CA TYR A 570 32.29 -6.06 39.08
C TYR A 570 31.25 -6.56 38.08
N TRP A 571 31.32 -6.12 36.82
CA TRP A 571 30.43 -6.57 35.75
C TRP A 571 30.59 -8.06 35.46
N ASP A 572 31.83 -8.56 35.40
CA ASP A 572 32.11 -9.98 35.19
C ASP A 572 31.53 -10.84 36.32
N LEU A 573 31.65 -10.40 37.58
CA LEU A 573 31.01 -11.06 38.72
C LEU A 573 29.48 -11.07 38.60
N LEU A 574 28.86 -9.97 38.14
CA LEU A 574 27.41 -9.93 37.91
C LEU A 574 26.97 -10.90 36.80
N LEU A 575 27.76 -11.02 35.72
CA LEU A 575 27.49 -11.98 34.65
C LEU A 575 27.59 -13.43 35.13
N MET A 576 28.48 -13.73 36.10
CA MET A 576 28.64 -15.06 36.68
C MET A 576 27.51 -15.45 37.66
N ASP A 577 27.03 -14.49 38.47
CA ASP A 577 26.08 -14.76 39.55
C ASP A 577 24.60 -14.58 39.14
N SER A 578 24.32 -14.01 37.97
CA SER A 578 22.95 -13.71 37.54
C SER A 578 22.26 -14.91 36.87
N GLU A 579 21.06 -15.26 37.36
CA GLU A 579 20.17 -16.23 36.69
C GLU A 579 19.50 -15.65 35.42
N LYS A 580 19.58 -14.32 35.23
CA LYS A 580 19.02 -13.60 34.08
C LYS A 580 20.11 -13.08 33.16
N SER A 581 19.83 -12.99 31.87
CA SER A 581 20.72 -12.31 30.92
C SER A 581 20.76 -10.81 31.22
N LEU A 582 21.92 -10.32 31.64
CA LEU A 582 22.13 -8.90 31.91
C LEU A 582 22.33 -8.15 30.59
N ILE A 583 21.61 -7.05 30.42
CA ILE A 583 21.68 -6.18 29.25
C ILE A 583 22.08 -4.78 29.72
N LEU A 584 23.17 -4.23 29.17
CA LEU A 584 23.66 -2.90 29.53
C LEU A 584 23.52 -1.94 28.34
N VAL A 585 22.73 -0.88 28.50
CA VAL A 585 22.48 0.12 27.44
C VAL A 585 22.94 1.50 27.90
N PHE A 586 23.91 2.08 27.20
CA PHE A 586 24.36 3.45 27.43
C PHE A 586 23.67 4.43 26.50
N TYR A 587 23.16 5.53 27.05
CA TYR A 587 22.53 6.60 26.28
C TYR A 587 22.84 7.96 26.91
N ASN A 588 22.52 9.04 26.21
CA ASN A 588 22.61 10.39 26.75
C ASN A 588 21.24 11.05 26.74
N SER A 589 20.73 11.46 27.90
CA SER A 589 19.41 12.09 27.97
C SER A 589 19.33 13.50 27.35
N ARG A 590 20.43 14.05 26.80
CA ARG A 590 20.44 15.24 25.93
C ARG A 590 20.09 14.92 24.47
N GLY A 591 19.99 13.65 24.10
CA GLY A 591 19.59 13.22 22.76
C GLY A 591 20.62 13.50 21.67
N GLU A 592 20.16 13.88 20.48
CA GLU A 592 20.97 14.13 19.28
C GLU A 592 21.99 15.27 19.46
N GLU A 593 21.77 16.17 20.43
CA GLU A 593 22.69 17.27 20.75
C GLU A 593 23.86 16.84 21.65
N ALA A 594 23.91 15.57 22.07
CA ALA A 594 25.00 15.06 22.89
C ALA A 594 26.30 14.93 22.08
N THR A 595 27.39 15.51 22.61
CA THR A 595 28.73 15.06 22.24
C THR A 595 28.82 13.58 22.61
N GLY A 596 29.02 12.70 21.63
CA GLY A 596 29.08 11.25 21.83
C GLY A 596 30.08 10.81 22.88
N PHE A 597 30.16 9.50 23.12
CA PHE A 597 31.07 8.95 24.13
C PHE A 597 32.55 9.21 23.78
N SER A 598 33.41 9.39 24.80
CA SER A 598 34.84 9.60 24.55
C SER A 598 35.51 8.33 24.07
N GLU A 599 36.53 8.48 23.21
CA GLU A 599 37.24 7.35 22.61
C GLU A 599 37.92 6.47 23.66
N ALA A 600 38.48 7.07 24.73
CA ALA A 600 39.06 6.33 25.84
C ALA A 600 38.02 5.45 26.56
N PHE A 601 36.83 5.98 26.81
CA PHE A 601 35.75 5.23 27.44
C PHE A 601 35.22 4.11 26.54
N LEU A 602 35.03 4.37 25.24
CA LEU A 602 34.60 3.35 24.28
C LEU A 602 35.63 2.22 24.16
N ASN A 603 36.93 2.54 24.15
CA ASN A 603 38.02 1.57 24.09
C ASN A 603 38.18 0.73 25.37
N ASP A 604 37.77 1.25 26.53
CA ASP A 604 37.75 0.47 27.76
C ASP A 604 36.49 -0.37 27.86
N LEU A 605 35.32 0.19 27.48
CA LEU A 605 34.05 -0.53 27.48
C LEU A 605 34.03 -1.69 26.47
N SER A 606 34.72 -1.54 25.34
CA SER A 606 34.83 -2.58 24.31
C SER A 606 35.56 -3.85 24.75
N LYS A 607 36.23 -3.80 25.90
CA LYS A 607 36.91 -4.95 26.54
C LYS A 607 36.02 -5.71 27.52
N PHE A 608 34.82 -5.21 27.82
CA PHE A 608 33.87 -5.86 28.73
C PHE A 608 33.19 -7.01 27.99
N ASP A 609 32.98 -8.13 28.67
CA ASP A 609 32.22 -9.25 28.13
C ASP A 609 30.71 -9.02 28.26
N GLY A 610 29.90 -9.80 27.52
CA GLY A 610 28.45 -9.78 27.63
C GLY A 610 27.75 -8.78 26.72
N ASN A 611 26.50 -8.44 27.09
CA ASN A 611 25.56 -7.78 26.18
C ASN A 611 25.50 -6.27 26.41
N ILE A 612 26.32 -5.53 25.67
CA ILE A 612 26.49 -4.10 25.85
C ILE A 612 26.15 -3.36 24.55
N ALA A 613 25.29 -2.34 24.67
CA ALA A 613 24.93 -1.44 23.58
C ALA A 613 25.13 0.03 23.96
N ILE A 614 25.44 0.84 22.95
CA ILE A 614 25.55 2.29 23.06
C ILE A 614 24.58 2.97 22.07
N VAL A 615 24.01 4.09 22.49
CA VAL A 615 23.19 4.96 21.63
C VAL A 615 24.01 6.20 21.29
N SER A 616 24.72 6.14 20.16
CA SER A 616 25.70 7.13 19.72
C SER A 616 26.11 6.84 18.27
N ASP A 617 26.34 7.90 17.48
CA ASP A 617 26.90 7.77 16.13
C ASP A 617 28.42 7.49 16.16
N ASN A 618 29.08 7.76 17.29
CA ASN A 618 30.47 7.36 17.55
C ASN A 618 30.48 5.98 18.23
N ASN A 619 31.18 5.00 17.64
CA ASN A 619 31.29 3.64 18.17
C ASN A 619 32.74 3.10 18.09
N ALA A 620 32.98 2.00 18.82
CA ALA A 620 34.15 1.14 18.64
C ALA A 620 33.69 -0.14 17.93
N ASP A 621 34.51 -0.72 17.04
CA ASP A 621 34.13 -1.82 16.13
C ASP A 621 33.53 -3.07 16.81
N SER A 622 33.80 -3.29 18.10
CA SER A 622 33.31 -4.46 18.85
C SER A 622 32.08 -4.22 19.73
N LEU A 623 31.54 -2.99 19.79
CA LEU A 623 30.34 -2.66 20.57
C LEU A 623 29.11 -2.54 19.66
N THR A 624 27.96 -3.02 20.15
CA THR A 624 26.69 -2.76 19.45
C THR A 624 26.35 -1.28 19.59
N ALA A 625 26.08 -0.60 18.47
CA ALA A 625 25.74 0.82 18.47
C ALA A 625 24.44 1.08 17.72
N PHE A 626 23.64 2.01 18.24
CA PHE A 626 22.41 2.50 17.60
C PHE A 626 22.50 4.01 17.39
N SER A 627 22.13 4.49 16.20
CA SER A 627 22.11 5.93 15.93
C SER A 627 20.99 6.60 16.74
N PRO A 628 21.26 7.71 17.45
CA PRO A 628 20.24 8.48 18.14
C PRO A 628 19.12 8.99 17.20
N SER A 629 19.44 9.19 15.92
CA SER A 629 18.52 9.70 14.88
C SER A 629 17.69 8.60 14.17
N GLN A 630 17.85 7.35 14.59
CA GLN A 630 17.15 6.23 13.96
C GLN A 630 15.63 6.27 14.24
N SER A 631 14.82 6.20 13.17
CA SER A 631 13.35 6.37 13.22
C SER A 631 12.59 5.36 14.08
N ASP A 632 13.18 4.18 14.34
CA ASP A 632 12.67 3.15 15.27
C ASP A 632 13.79 2.70 16.23
N LEU A 633 14.37 3.66 16.96
CA LEU A 633 15.47 3.37 17.89
C LEU A 633 15.06 2.38 19.00
N ILE A 634 13.91 2.61 19.66
CA ILE A 634 13.42 1.72 20.72
C ILE A 634 13.13 0.33 20.17
N GLY A 635 12.43 0.22 19.03
CA GLY A 635 12.14 -1.07 18.42
C GLY A 635 13.39 -1.79 17.94
N ALA A 636 14.44 -1.09 17.50
CA ALA A 636 15.71 -1.70 17.14
C ALA A 636 16.50 -2.21 18.35
N ILE A 637 16.53 -1.45 19.46
CA ILE A 637 17.15 -1.91 20.70
C ILE A 637 16.40 -3.14 21.22
N VAL A 638 15.07 -3.11 21.24
CA VAL A 638 14.26 -4.27 21.67
C VAL A 638 14.51 -5.47 20.75
N ARG A 639 14.62 -5.28 19.43
CA ARG A 639 14.98 -6.36 18.48
C ARG A 639 16.36 -6.95 18.75
N TRP A 640 17.35 -6.13 19.10
CA TRP A 640 18.68 -6.60 19.48
C TRP A 640 18.67 -7.37 20.82
N ILE A 641 17.96 -6.86 21.82
CA ILE A 641 17.76 -7.57 23.10
C ILE A 641 17.10 -8.93 22.84
N CYS A 642 16.07 -8.95 22.00
CA CYS A 642 15.43 -10.18 21.57
C CYS A 642 16.40 -11.15 20.89
N GLN A 643 17.29 -10.65 20.02
CA GLN A 643 18.31 -11.49 19.39
C GLN A 643 19.24 -12.13 20.42
N ILE A 644 19.73 -11.35 21.41
CA ILE A 644 20.60 -11.85 22.48
C ILE A 644 19.94 -12.98 23.26
N VAL A 645 18.70 -12.77 23.71
CA VAL A 645 17.95 -13.73 24.54
C VAL A 645 17.61 -15.01 23.76
N TRP A 646 17.53 -14.93 22.43
CA TRP A 646 17.16 -16.06 21.57
C TRP A 646 18.37 -16.76 20.91
N GLU A 647 19.55 -16.17 21.02
CA GLU A 647 20.85 -16.75 20.65
C GLU A 647 21.57 -17.41 21.84
N SER A 648 21.28 -16.97 23.08
CA SER A 648 21.64 -17.68 24.32
C SER A 648 20.71 -18.86 24.60
#